data_AF-A0A7C5ZJS4-F1
#
_entry.id   AF-A0A7C5ZJS4-F1
#
_cell.length_a   1.000
_cell.length_b   1.000
_cell.length_c   1.000
_cell.angle_alpha   90.00
_cell.angle_beta   90.00
_cell.angle_gamma   90.00
#
_symmetry.space_group_name_H-M   'P 1'
#
loop_
_entity.id
_entity.type
_entity.pdbx_description
1 polymer ?
#
loop_
_entity_poly.entity_id
_entity_poly.type
_entity_poly.pdbx_seq_one_letter_code
_entity_poly.pdbx_strand_id
1 'polypeptide(L)'
;VFQQDLLEHVRIVDGEGLPSGPVAEGEDVPVLISTAATGLDLEVGERIALTGFDENSEGIPLRVVGIWEPIDPSDIYWPYDPTSYGTQLFVSEEAFQRNLMPRHPLFLKEASWYVVFDQSRLSGANAGRVLSGLEYLEKQAKVMIPSARVETTLRRSLAIYDRQATVLSTLMSVLSVPTIALVLYFVGLSMRMVVERQQGEVALLKSRGASTAQVVGIWLCQGVVLGGAALVVGPAFGIGVAQLVGQTIGFMQFASRPLLAVPLNPRVFEMAGVAALLALPATVVPAIAAARRSIVGYKHDAARAVKRPLWRGLPLDVLLLAIAGYGYYMLSQRETILPLEKGERFVIDPLLILVPALFVFGGALLSLRLLPPITGGLAWLLTRLPGPTVSVSLALRQVARAPDQHASLVLLLTLAVALGSYSASTAQTIDRNFVERVLYEIPSDIDVWEIWVKEGGEQQVVEAEGGGVYVTGEYYSEPPAEIYEAPGVVAVAPYRLYKVTPGIGRNARQGNLLALDRLRYPAAGWWRRDFAEKPLGALMNALGANESASLVSRSFLTSANLRLGDRYTVLFENKAVEFYVAEVVDYFPMLYPDQGPFFVANLEYVYDQIGIEPYRTLVKVEPGARSGDVVQTLIDQGVAVEYTRDSRAVIAQTRVDPQRTALFGALTIGFAVAIVLVVLGFALYTFLSYESRIAQLGILRAIGLSTRQLLAALFAEQTLLIGMGIALGTGLGVITDHLFVPFLQVGAEGQTPRFVVQSAWEDLRRVYAVLGLMLLAGWEVLQDVFDRLSGGQLPEVTPVSLALLLATLPLNIFTVWYEGKRGRQLGSDILIADATSTRVNIFVSLSALIGLLGASIGLPWLDIVVALGIVAYVFRSAYRIIRDTAGVLTDSAAIDPRLVEDIARSVPGVWFATRVRSRGREDDVHLDLHIKVDPAMATEQAHAIASEVERRLRHRLTGVVDAVVHIEPGEAAPLSEWDAIAVRLRALADGLGLGVHNLHIDVLDGRYLVDVDVEVNSTLSLTQSHALVTEFEARARSDLPGLTDIVTHLEPALPGDHSLLMIGPEADHLSDRIVAIADRVAQRPAAHHLILRHSHRPGRLDVSLHCTAPGESPLIEAHLLAEKVERQLRAEIPELDHVTIHVEPPE
;
A
#
# COMPACT_ATOMS: atom_id res chain seq x y z
N VAL A 1 54.45 16.77 39.81
CA VAL A 1 53.71 16.94 38.54
C VAL A 1 53.95 18.36 38.03
N PHE A 2 53.88 18.60 36.73
CA PHE A 2 53.84 19.94 36.15
C PHE A 2 52.59 20.03 35.28
N GLN A 3 51.89 21.17 35.30
CA GLN A 3 50.77 21.47 34.41
C GLN A 3 50.97 22.85 33.80
N GLN A 4 50.82 22.95 32.47
CA GLN A 4 51.04 24.19 31.73
C GLN A 4 50.01 25.25 32.13
N ASP A 5 50.44 26.51 32.26
CA ASP A 5 49.59 27.68 32.58
C ASP A 5 48.84 27.60 33.94
N LEU A 6 49.26 26.72 34.86
CA LEU A 6 48.62 26.51 36.17
C LEU A 6 48.37 27.82 36.95
N LEU A 7 49.36 28.72 36.97
CA LEU A 7 49.30 29.97 37.73
C LEU A 7 48.23 30.95 37.23
N GLU A 8 47.69 30.76 36.02
CA GLU A 8 46.59 31.58 35.49
C GLU A 8 45.21 31.11 36.00
N HIS A 9 45.10 29.85 36.45
CA HIS A 9 43.83 29.21 36.85
C HIS A 9 43.71 28.95 38.35
N VAL A 10 44.75 29.26 39.13
CA VAL A 10 44.77 29.06 40.58
C VAL A 10 45.00 30.37 41.34
N ARG A 11 44.40 30.46 42.52
CA ARG A 11 44.69 31.51 43.50
C ARG A 11 45.62 30.92 44.55
N ILE A 12 46.73 31.60 44.81
CA ILE A 12 47.61 31.25 45.93
C ILE A 12 46.96 31.76 47.22
N VAL A 13 46.59 30.84 48.11
CA VAL A 13 45.95 31.12 49.40
C VAL A 13 46.99 31.52 50.44
N ASP A 14 48.16 30.86 50.39
CA ASP A 14 49.27 31.11 51.29
C ASP A 14 50.61 30.89 50.58
N GLY A 15 51.65 31.67 50.91
CA GLY A 15 52.98 31.61 50.28
C GLY A 15 53.13 32.35 48.94
N GLU A 16 54.11 31.92 48.13
CA GLU A 16 54.49 32.48 46.83
C GLU A 16 54.22 31.49 45.68
N GLY A 17 54.00 32.01 44.47
CA GLY A 17 53.84 31.18 43.27
C GLY A 17 55.14 30.51 42.81
N LEU A 18 55.03 29.57 41.87
CA LEU A 18 56.21 28.89 41.31
C LEU A 18 57.12 29.86 40.55
N PRO A 19 58.46 29.79 40.74
CA PRO A 19 59.39 30.61 39.97
C PRO A 19 59.42 30.19 38.49
N SER A 20 59.61 31.18 37.62
CA SER A 20 59.57 31.04 36.16
C SER A 20 60.87 30.49 35.54
N GLY A 21 61.95 30.38 36.32
CA GLY A 21 63.29 30.00 35.85
C GLY A 21 63.80 28.67 36.44
N PRO A 22 64.94 28.14 35.96
CA PRO A 22 65.52 26.91 36.50
C PRO A 22 66.07 27.13 37.90
N VAL A 23 66.01 26.09 38.73
CA VAL A 23 66.56 26.11 40.09
C VAL A 23 68.08 25.92 40.01
N ALA A 24 68.85 26.67 40.80
CA ALA A 24 70.31 26.54 40.82
C ALA A 24 70.74 25.15 41.32
N GLU A 25 71.91 24.69 40.87
CA GLU A 25 72.40 23.35 41.19
C GLU A 25 72.75 23.25 42.69
N GLY A 26 71.96 22.49 43.46
CA GLY A 26 72.12 22.32 44.92
C GLY A 26 71.03 22.98 45.77
N GLU A 27 70.08 23.71 45.18
CA GLU A 27 68.91 24.28 45.87
C GLU A 27 67.69 23.33 45.87
N ASP A 28 66.82 23.50 46.87
CA ASP A 28 65.58 22.73 47.00
C ASP A 28 64.59 23.09 45.89
N VAL A 29 63.96 22.09 45.27
CA VAL A 29 63.00 22.33 44.18
C VAL A 29 61.68 22.87 44.77
N PRO A 30 61.20 24.06 44.34
CA PRO A 30 59.99 24.66 44.87
C PRO A 30 58.74 23.90 44.38
N VAL A 31 57.82 23.60 45.30
CA VAL A 31 56.55 22.90 45.03
C VAL A 31 55.33 23.66 45.55
N LEU A 32 54.21 23.53 44.86
CA LEU A 32 52.89 23.99 45.29
C LEU A 32 51.99 22.80 45.70
N ILE A 33 51.15 23.01 46.71
CA ILE A 33 50.18 22.03 47.22
C ILE A 33 48.74 22.59 47.21
N SER A 34 47.74 21.71 47.10
CA SER A 34 46.32 22.11 47.05
C SER A 34 45.73 22.29 48.45
N THR A 35 44.74 23.19 48.62
CA THR A 35 43.93 23.29 49.85
C THR A 35 43.15 22.01 50.19
N ALA A 36 42.95 21.10 49.23
CA ALA A 36 42.31 19.79 49.43
C ALA A 36 43.26 18.72 50.01
N ALA A 37 44.51 19.07 50.32
CA ALA A 37 45.54 18.17 50.86
C ALA A 37 45.37 17.84 52.36
N THR A 38 44.14 17.53 52.80
CA THR A 38 43.80 17.28 54.22
C THR A 38 44.50 16.07 54.84
N GLY A 39 45.17 15.23 54.04
CA GLY A 39 45.92 14.07 54.51
C GLY A 39 47.44 14.24 54.60
N LEU A 40 48.02 15.37 54.17
CA LEU A 40 49.47 15.56 54.10
C LEU A 40 50.06 16.43 55.23
N ASP A 41 49.26 17.24 55.93
CA ASP A 41 49.67 18.09 57.07
C ASP A 41 50.95 18.92 56.81
N LEU A 42 51.12 19.44 55.59
CA LEU A 42 52.30 20.20 55.15
C LEU A 42 52.05 21.72 55.20
N GLU A 43 53.05 22.48 55.68
CA GLU A 43 53.00 23.95 55.75
C GLU A 43 53.92 24.65 54.72
N VAL A 44 53.65 25.92 54.43
CA VAL A 44 54.51 26.74 53.56
C VAL A 44 55.89 26.93 54.20
N GLY A 45 56.95 26.64 53.45
CA GLY A 45 58.35 26.70 53.89
C GLY A 45 58.93 25.36 54.34
N GLU A 46 58.10 24.31 54.47
CA GLU A 46 58.52 22.98 54.88
C GLU A 46 59.37 22.28 53.79
N ARG A 47 60.38 21.54 54.24
CA ARG A 47 61.29 20.76 53.39
C ARG A 47 60.89 19.29 53.41
N ILE A 48 60.59 18.76 52.24
CA ILE A 48 60.22 17.36 52.04
C ILE A 48 61.23 16.70 51.12
N ALA A 49 61.56 15.43 51.38
CA ALA A 49 62.46 14.67 50.53
C ALA A 49 61.65 13.63 49.75
N LEU A 50 61.74 13.68 48.42
CA LEU A 50 61.10 12.68 47.58
C LEU A 50 62.00 11.42 47.51
N THR A 51 61.53 10.31 48.08
CA THR A 51 62.27 9.04 48.20
C THR A 51 61.49 7.87 47.55
N GLY A 52 62.16 6.74 47.29
CA GLY A 52 61.50 5.50 46.84
C GLY A 52 61.72 5.08 45.37
N PHE A 53 62.79 5.53 44.73
CA PHE A 53 63.06 5.23 43.31
C PHE A 53 64.15 4.17 43.09
N ASP A 54 65.08 4.01 44.04
CA ASP A 54 66.07 2.91 44.15
C ASP A 54 66.61 2.87 45.61
N GLU A 55 67.00 1.70 46.13
CA GLU A 55 67.42 1.52 47.55
C GLU A 55 68.66 2.36 47.94
N ASN A 56 69.41 2.88 46.95
CA ASN A 56 70.63 3.68 47.12
C ASN A 56 70.53 5.14 46.58
N SER A 57 69.33 5.66 46.31
CA SER A 57 69.17 7.03 45.77
C SER A 57 69.14 8.11 46.88
N GLU A 58 69.96 9.16 46.76
CA GLU A 58 69.81 10.38 47.58
C GLU A 58 68.46 11.04 47.24
N GLY A 59 67.59 11.17 48.23
CA GLY A 59 66.25 11.76 48.05
C GLY A 59 66.32 13.19 47.53
N ILE A 60 65.40 13.56 46.64
CA ILE A 60 65.40 14.91 46.05
C ILE A 60 64.76 15.88 47.05
N PRO A 61 65.48 16.92 47.51
CA PRO A 61 64.91 17.91 48.41
C PRO A 61 63.94 18.83 47.65
N LEU A 62 62.71 18.90 48.15
CA LEU A 62 61.65 19.79 47.69
C LEU A 62 61.29 20.76 48.82
N ARG A 63 60.86 21.98 48.46
CA ARG A 63 60.40 22.99 49.42
C ARG A 63 59.01 23.46 49.05
N VAL A 64 58.06 23.39 49.98
CA VAL A 64 56.70 23.91 49.77
C VAL A 64 56.77 25.44 49.74
N VAL A 65 56.45 26.07 48.61
CA VAL A 65 56.50 27.53 48.45
C VAL A 65 55.13 28.20 48.54
N GLY A 66 54.05 27.45 48.36
CA GLY A 66 52.70 27.99 48.49
C GLY A 66 51.59 26.95 48.39
N ILE A 67 50.40 27.35 48.86
CA ILE A 67 49.15 26.57 48.83
C ILE A 67 48.20 27.25 47.85
N TRP A 68 47.60 26.46 46.96
CA TRP A 68 46.69 26.97 45.93
C TRP A 68 45.27 26.43 46.07
N GLU A 69 44.31 27.24 45.65
CA GLU A 69 42.90 26.88 45.42
C GLU A 69 42.51 27.22 43.96
N PRO A 70 41.62 26.47 43.32
CA PRO A 70 41.14 26.83 41.98
C PRO A 70 40.36 28.16 42.02
N ILE A 71 40.59 29.06 41.05
CA ILE A 71 39.81 30.30 40.93
C ILE A 71 38.35 29.99 40.60
N ASP A 72 38.15 29.06 39.65
CA ASP A 72 36.87 28.49 39.28
C ASP A 72 37.04 26.96 39.19
N PRO A 73 36.44 26.18 40.10
CA PRO A 73 36.52 24.72 40.07
C PRO A 73 35.87 24.09 38.82
N SER A 74 35.03 24.85 38.10
CA SER A 74 34.31 24.41 36.91
C SER A 74 34.96 24.83 35.59
N ASP A 75 36.12 25.47 35.64
CA ASP A 75 36.89 25.86 34.45
C ASP A 75 37.24 24.62 33.60
N ILE A 76 37.11 24.77 32.29
CA ILE A 76 37.44 23.76 31.27
C ILE A 76 38.93 23.35 31.35
N TYR A 77 39.78 24.20 31.94
CA TYR A 77 41.18 23.88 32.23
C TYR A 77 41.36 22.62 33.10
N TRP A 78 40.41 22.31 34.01
CA TRP A 78 40.51 21.19 34.94
C TRP A 78 39.88 19.90 34.36
N PRO A 79 40.67 18.85 34.04
CA PRO A 79 40.14 17.60 33.52
C PRO A 79 39.48 16.71 34.58
N TYR A 80 39.79 16.93 35.86
CA TYR A 80 39.19 16.27 37.01
C TYR A 80 38.78 17.31 38.05
N ASP A 81 37.92 16.93 39.00
CA ASP A 81 37.60 17.78 40.14
C ASP A 81 38.90 18.23 40.83
N PRO A 82 39.13 19.56 41.00
CA PRO A 82 40.34 20.09 41.63
C PRO A 82 40.68 19.47 42.99
N THR A 83 39.68 18.98 43.74
CA THR A 83 39.90 18.29 45.02
C THR A 83 40.65 16.95 44.88
N SER A 84 40.57 16.32 43.71
CA SER A 84 41.28 15.05 43.41
C SER A 84 42.79 15.23 43.36
N TYR A 85 43.28 16.46 43.24
CA TYR A 85 44.71 16.80 43.22
C TYR A 85 45.29 17.00 44.63
N GLY A 86 44.52 16.76 45.70
CA GLY A 86 44.93 16.96 47.08
C GLY A 86 46.20 16.21 47.51
N THR A 87 46.60 15.15 46.81
CA THR A 87 47.83 14.39 47.11
C THR A 87 49.00 14.69 46.16
N GLN A 88 48.83 15.64 45.22
CA GLN A 88 49.83 15.93 44.19
C GLN A 88 50.66 17.18 44.51
N LEU A 89 51.97 17.11 44.24
CA LEU A 89 52.91 18.23 44.35
C LEU A 89 53.18 18.83 42.96
N PHE A 90 52.98 20.13 42.79
CA PHE A 90 53.16 20.84 41.52
C PHE A 90 54.50 21.58 41.46
N VAL A 91 55.24 21.45 40.35
CA VAL A 91 56.51 22.16 40.06
C VAL A 91 56.41 22.95 38.76
N SER A 92 57.32 23.91 38.54
CA SER A 92 57.40 24.62 37.25
C SER A 92 57.94 23.70 36.14
N GLU A 93 57.54 23.97 34.89
CA GLU A 93 57.97 23.19 33.73
C GLU A 93 59.50 23.13 33.60
N GLU A 94 60.15 24.28 33.72
CA GLU A 94 61.60 24.38 33.59
C GLU A 94 62.32 23.60 34.72
N ALA A 95 61.82 23.67 35.95
CA ALA A 95 62.37 22.90 37.06
C ALA A 95 62.17 21.39 36.85
N PHE A 96 61.00 20.98 36.34
CA PHE A 96 60.75 19.58 35.99
C PHE A 96 61.72 19.08 34.91
N GLN A 97 61.91 19.84 33.82
CA GLN A 97 62.73 19.43 32.68
C GLN A 97 64.25 19.53 32.93
N ARG A 98 64.72 20.52 33.70
CA ARG A 98 66.16 20.79 33.90
C ARG A 98 66.70 20.27 35.24
N ASN A 99 65.89 20.20 36.29
CA ASN A 99 66.34 19.76 37.61
C ASN A 99 65.92 18.32 37.92
N LEU A 100 64.69 17.90 37.58
CA LEU A 100 64.18 16.56 37.92
C LEU A 100 64.48 15.51 36.83
N MET A 101 64.15 15.80 35.57
CA MET A 101 64.26 14.85 34.46
C MET A 101 65.70 14.37 34.16
N PRO A 102 66.75 15.22 34.20
CA PRO A 102 68.12 14.78 33.92
C PRO A 102 68.74 13.91 35.03
N ARG A 103 68.28 14.09 36.28
CA ARG A 103 68.77 13.32 37.44
C ARG A 103 68.25 11.89 37.42
N HIS A 104 66.99 11.68 37.03
CA HIS A 104 66.45 10.33 36.79
C HIS A 104 65.52 10.33 35.57
N PRO A 105 65.97 9.80 34.41
CA PRO A 105 65.16 9.74 33.18
C PRO A 105 63.83 8.97 33.33
N LEU A 106 63.70 8.14 34.37
CA LEU A 106 62.47 7.42 34.75
C LEU A 106 61.40 8.28 35.45
N PHE A 107 61.66 9.59 35.68
CA PHE A 107 60.68 10.51 36.28
C PHE A 107 59.43 10.71 35.43
N LEU A 108 59.56 10.60 34.11
CA LEU A 108 58.42 10.74 33.21
C LEU A 108 57.65 9.41 33.14
N LYS A 109 56.80 9.17 34.13
CA LYS A 109 55.87 8.01 34.15
C LYS A 109 54.72 8.19 33.16
N GLU A 110 54.20 9.42 33.06
CA GLU A 110 53.06 9.77 32.24
C GLU A 110 53.23 11.19 31.69
N ALA A 111 52.88 11.38 30.43
CA ALA A 111 52.75 12.69 29.80
C ALA A 111 51.38 12.73 29.13
N SER A 112 50.54 13.67 29.57
CA SER A 112 49.13 13.75 29.17
C SER A 112 48.86 15.11 28.55
N TRP A 113 48.26 15.09 27.35
CA TRP A 113 47.79 16.29 26.65
C TRP A 113 46.28 16.28 26.62
N TYR A 114 45.67 17.33 27.15
CA TYR A 114 44.22 17.50 27.13
C TYR A 114 43.84 18.44 25.99
N VAL A 115 42.98 17.96 25.10
CA VAL A 115 42.46 18.74 23.96
C VAL A 115 40.96 18.82 24.07
N VAL A 116 40.44 20.04 24.18
CA VAL A 116 39.01 20.31 24.25
C VAL A 116 38.48 20.63 22.86
N PHE A 117 37.55 19.82 22.38
CA PHE A 117 36.90 20.02 21.09
C PHE A 117 35.66 20.90 21.22
N ASP A 118 35.43 21.78 20.24
CA ASP A 118 34.18 22.54 20.11
C ASP A 118 33.01 21.59 19.81
N GLN A 119 32.23 21.30 20.84
CA GLN A 119 31.10 20.38 20.78
C GLN A 119 29.95 20.91 19.89
N SER A 120 29.87 22.23 19.68
CA SER A 120 28.79 22.84 18.87
C SER A 120 28.86 22.46 17.39
N ARG A 121 30.04 22.02 16.92
CA ARG A 121 30.27 21.61 15.53
C ARG A 121 30.12 20.11 15.30
N LEU A 122 29.96 19.31 16.36
CA LEU A 122 29.69 17.89 16.26
C LEU A 122 28.24 17.66 15.82
N SER A 123 28.05 16.87 14.75
CA SER A 123 26.74 16.58 14.19
C SER A 123 26.68 15.13 13.69
N GLY A 124 25.47 14.60 13.51
CA GLY A 124 25.32 13.27 12.93
C GLY A 124 25.90 13.13 11.53
N ALA A 125 25.92 14.22 10.76
CA ALA A 125 26.44 14.23 9.39
C ALA A 125 27.97 14.14 9.33
N ASN A 126 28.69 14.53 10.39
CA ASN A 126 30.16 14.49 10.45
C ASN A 126 30.70 13.46 11.45
N ALA A 127 29.84 12.78 12.23
CA ALA A 127 30.22 11.77 13.22
C ALA A 127 31.20 10.72 12.67
N GLY A 128 30.90 10.11 11.52
CA GLY A 128 31.77 9.12 10.88
C GLY A 128 33.14 9.69 10.48
N ARG A 129 33.17 10.93 9.99
CA ARG A 129 34.42 11.64 9.65
C ARG A 129 35.26 11.91 10.89
N VAL A 130 34.64 12.33 11.99
CA VAL A 130 35.32 12.57 13.27
C VAL A 130 35.87 11.26 13.83
N LEU A 131 35.10 10.17 13.78
CA LEU A 131 35.54 8.86 14.23
C LEU A 131 36.78 8.37 13.46
N SER A 132 36.75 8.45 12.13
CA SER A 132 37.93 8.13 11.30
C SER A 132 39.12 9.05 11.57
N GLY A 133 38.86 10.34 11.88
CA GLY A 133 39.88 11.30 12.29
C GLY A 133 40.54 10.93 13.62
N LEU A 134 39.78 10.49 14.61
CA LEU A 134 40.29 10.02 15.90
C LEU A 134 41.11 8.73 15.76
N GLU A 135 40.69 7.81 14.90
CA GLU A 135 41.47 6.61 14.57
C GLU A 135 42.78 6.96 13.87
N TYR A 136 42.74 7.93 12.95
CA TYR A 136 43.94 8.44 12.29
C TYR A 136 44.89 9.11 13.28
N LEU A 137 44.37 9.94 14.19
CA LEU A 137 45.16 10.60 15.24
C LEU A 137 45.86 9.57 16.14
N GLU A 138 45.15 8.56 16.62
CA GLU A 138 45.76 7.51 17.45
C GLU A 138 46.85 6.73 16.69
N LYS A 139 46.60 6.39 15.41
CA LYS A 139 47.60 5.73 14.56
C LYS A 139 48.85 6.59 14.38
N GLN A 140 48.70 7.89 14.12
CA GLN A 140 49.83 8.81 13.98
C GLN A 140 50.56 9.02 15.31
N ALA A 141 49.85 9.14 16.43
CA ALA A 141 50.44 9.26 17.75
C ALA A 141 51.31 8.04 18.10
N LYS A 142 50.81 6.82 17.83
CA LYS A 142 51.57 5.57 18.04
C LYS A 142 52.80 5.43 17.14
N VAL A 143 52.78 6.04 15.95
CA VAL A 143 53.95 6.06 15.05
C VAL A 143 55.06 6.97 15.64
N MET A 144 54.69 8.11 16.21
CA MET A 144 55.66 9.04 16.82
C MET A 144 56.14 8.56 18.20
N ILE A 145 55.23 8.05 19.02
CA ILE A 145 55.50 7.57 20.38
C ILE A 145 54.80 6.20 20.53
N PRO A 146 55.54 5.07 20.47
CA PRO A 146 54.94 3.73 20.47
C PRO A 146 54.01 3.43 21.66
N SER A 147 54.26 4.05 22.82
CA SER A 147 53.44 3.92 24.03
C SER A 147 52.27 4.91 24.11
N ALA A 148 52.08 5.81 23.15
CA ALA A 148 51.02 6.80 23.19
C ALA A 148 49.64 6.16 23.14
N ARG A 149 48.75 6.66 24.00
CA ARG A 149 47.34 6.29 24.06
C ARG A 149 46.51 7.55 23.91
N VAL A 150 45.44 7.45 23.12
CA VAL A 150 44.44 8.50 22.98
C VAL A 150 43.19 8.03 23.72
N GLU A 151 42.98 8.58 24.91
CA GLU A 151 41.80 8.29 25.71
C GLU A 151 40.72 9.33 25.42
N THR A 152 39.57 8.88 24.93
CA THR A 152 38.45 9.77 24.64
C THR A 152 37.12 9.04 24.75
N THR A 153 36.17 9.68 25.44
CA THR A 153 34.78 9.20 25.52
C THR A 153 34.05 9.39 24.19
N LEU A 154 34.48 10.35 23.34
CA LEU A 154 33.87 10.64 22.04
C LEU A 154 33.84 9.43 21.12
N ARG A 155 34.87 8.58 21.11
CA ARG A 155 34.90 7.38 20.27
C ARG A 155 33.73 6.45 20.59
N ARG A 156 33.54 6.16 21.87
CA ARG A 156 32.45 5.31 22.35
C ARG A 156 31.10 5.98 22.08
N SER A 157 30.97 7.26 22.39
CA SER A 157 29.71 8.01 22.19
C SER A 157 29.31 8.12 20.71
N LEU A 158 30.25 8.41 19.81
CA LEU A 158 29.99 8.50 18.36
C LEU A 158 29.69 7.13 17.75
N ALA A 159 30.38 6.08 18.19
CA ALA A 159 30.07 4.72 17.75
C ALA A 159 28.68 4.25 18.22
N ILE A 160 28.29 4.59 19.44
CA ILE A 160 26.92 4.36 19.94
C ILE A 160 25.92 5.16 19.11
N TYR A 161 26.19 6.43 18.84
CA TYR A 161 25.34 7.30 18.03
C TYR A 161 25.15 6.75 16.61
N ASP A 162 26.22 6.42 15.89
CA ASP A 162 26.16 5.90 14.51
C ASP A 162 25.37 4.58 14.43
N ARG A 163 25.59 3.71 15.43
CA ARG A 163 24.83 2.47 15.60
C ARG A 163 23.34 2.76 15.84
N GLN A 164 23.02 3.65 16.78
CA GLN A 164 21.63 4.03 17.08
C GLN A 164 20.94 4.69 15.87
N ALA A 165 21.63 5.56 15.14
CA ALA A 165 21.12 6.24 13.96
C ALA A 165 20.81 5.24 12.82
N THR A 166 21.69 4.26 12.59
CA THR A 166 21.47 3.22 11.58
C THR A 166 20.27 2.33 11.92
N VAL A 167 20.17 1.90 13.19
CA VAL A 167 19.01 1.14 13.69
C VAL A 167 17.73 1.96 13.53
N LEU A 168 17.75 3.24 13.92
CA LEU A 168 16.61 4.13 13.83
C LEU A 168 16.14 4.33 12.39
N SER A 169 17.08 4.60 11.48
CA SER A 169 16.79 4.79 10.06
C SER A 169 16.18 3.53 9.43
N THR A 170 16.73 2.35 9.77
CA THR A 170 16.22 1.06 9.28
C THR A 170 14.81 0.81 9.81
N LEU A 171 14.60 1.00 11.12
CA LEU A 171 13.30 0.82 11.77
C LEU A 171 12.24 1.76 11.20
N MET A 172 12.55 3.05 11.03
CA MET A 172 11.66 4.02 10.40
C MET A 172 11.32 3.69 8.96
N SER A 173 12.30 3.21 8.19
CA SER A 173 12.06 2.82 6.80
C SER A 173 11.08 1.64 6.72
N VAL A 174 11.32 0.59 7.52
CA VAL A 174 10.47 -0.60 7.56
C VAL A 174 9.05 -0.25 8.06
N LEU A 175 8.95 0.56 9.12
CA LEU A 175 7.66 0.96 9.70
C LEU A 175 6.84 1.88 8.78
N SER A 176 7.50 2.57 7.85
CA SER A 176 6.83 3.41 6.85
C SER A 176 6.26 2.61 5.67
N VAL A 177 6.76 1.39 5.40
CA VAL A 177 6.33 0.57 4.25
C VAL A 177 4.81 0.34 4.21
N PRO A 178 4.12 -0.06 5.31
CA PRO A 178 2.68 -0.28 5.29
C PRO A 178 1.89 1.00 4.99
N THR A 179 2.34 2.14 5.52
CA THR A 179 1.75 3.46 5.26
C THR A 179 1.94 3.86 3.80
N ILE A 180 3.13 3.66 3.22
CA ILE A 180 3.40 3.92 1.80
C ILE A 180 2.51 3.02 0.93
N ALA A 181 2.39 1.75 1.24
CA ALA A 181 1.54 0.82 0.52
C ALA A 181 0.05 1.24 0.56
N LEU A 182 -0.43 1.71 1.71
CA LEU A 182 -1.77 2.28 1.88
C LEU A 182 -1.96 3.55 1.03
N VAL A 183 -0.98 4.46 1.00
CA VAL A 183 -1.00 5.67 0.15
C VAL A 183 -1.02 5.29 -1.33
N LEU A 184 -0.17 4.36 -1.77
CA LEU A 184 -0.13 3.90 -3.16
C LEU A 184 -1.44 3.22 -3.57
N TYR A 185 -2.05 2.44 -2.67
CA TYR A 185 -3.37 1.87 -2.87
C TYR A 185 -4.44 2.96 -3.04
N PHE A 186 -4.44 3.98 -2.18
CA PHE A 186 -5.35 5.12 -2.29
C PHE A 186 -5.16 5.92 -3.59
N VAL A 187 -3.92 6.16 -4.01
CA VAL A 187 -3.61 6.81 -5.29
C VAL A 187 -4.14 5.98 -6.45
N GLY A 188 -3.89 4.66 -6.45
CA GLY A 188 -4.39 3.75 -7.46
C GLY A 188 -5.93 3.68 -7.50
N LEU A 189 -6.58 3.72 -6.34
CA LEU A 189 -8.03 3.81 -6.23
C LEU A 189 -8.56 5.11 -6.84
N SER A 190 -8.04 6.24 -6.38
CA SER A 190 -8.44 7.57 -6.86
C SER A 190 -8.26 7.67 -8.37
N MET A 191 -7.14 7.17 -8.87
CA MET A 191 -6.85 7.14 -10.29
C MET A 191 -7.81 6.28 -11.08
N ARG A 192 -8.09 5.06 -10.60
CA ARG A 192 -9.05 4.16 -11.25
C ARG A 192 -10.42 4.84 -11.39
N MET A 193 -10.87 5.56 -10.37
CA MET A 193 -12.15 6.26 -10.40
C MET A 193 -12.15 7.40 -11.44
N VAL A 194 -11.06 8.17 -11.54
CA VAL A 194 -10.90 9.22 -12.55
C VAL A 194 -10.86 8.63 -13.97
N VAL A 195 -10.11 7.54 -14.15
CA VAL A 195 -10.03 6.81 -15.43
C VAL A 195 -11.41 6.28 -15.83
N GLU A 196 -12.15 5.68 -14.89
CA GLU A 196 -13.54 5.20 -15.10
C GLU A 196 -14.46 6.33 -15.58
N ARG A 197 -14.33 7.53 -15.01
CA ARG A 197 -15.09 8.72 -15.44
C ARG A 197 -14.75 9.17 -16.86
N GLN A 198 -13.46 9.12 -17.23
CA GLN A 198 -12.97 9.54 -18.55
C GLN A 198 -13.02 8.45 -19.62
N GLN A 199 -13.62 7.28 -19.33
CA GLN A 199 -13.67 6.16 -20.30
C GLN A 199 -14.35 6.54 -21.62
N GLY A 200 -15.36 7.42 -21.59
CA GLY A 200 -16.04 7.90 -22.80
C GLY A 200 -15.11 8.72 -23.70
N GLU A 201 -14.28 9.57 -23.11
CA GLU A 201 -13.28 10.38 -23.84
C GLU A 201 -12.15 9.50 -24.39
N VAL A 202 -11.66 8.55 -23.59
CA VAL A 202 -10.64 7.58 -24.03
C VAL A 202 -11.18 6.76 -25.20
N ALA A 203 -12.43 6.30 -25.13
CA ALA A 203 -13.08 5.60 -26.23
C ALA A 203 -13.15 6.48 -27.50
N LEU A 204 -13.54 7.76 -27.37
CA LEU A 204 -13.58 8.72 -28.48
C LEU A 204 -12.20 8.98 -29.11
N LEU A 205 -11.14 9.07 -28.30
CA LEU A 205 -9.77 9.19 -28.79
C LEU A 205 -9.37 7.94 -29.59
N LYS A 206 -9.78 6.76 -29.13
CA LYS A 206 -9.54 5.49 -29.82
C LYS A 206 -10.30 5.38 -31.16
N SER A 207 -11.54 5.87 -31.30
CA SER A 207 -12.21 5.92 -32.63
C SER A 207 -11.51 6.84 -33.59
N ARG A 208 -10.92 7.93 -33.09
CA ARG A 208 -10.18 8.90 -33.90
C ARG A 208 -8.76 8.44 -34.26
N GLY A 209 -8.41 7.18 -34.00
CA GLY A 209 -7.14 6.57 -34.40
C GLY A 209 -6.02 6.66 -33.36
N ALA A 210 -6.28 7.12 -32.12
CA ALA A 210 -5.24 7.17 -31.10
C ALA A 210 -4.74 5.76 -30.73
N SER A 211 -3.42 5.59 -30.68
CA SER A 211 -2.82 4.33 -30.25
C SER A 211 -2.93 4.18 -28.72
N THR A 212 -2.89 2.95 -28.23
CA THR A 212 -2.92 2.68 -26.78
C THR A 212 -1.72 3.31 -26.06
N ALA A 213 -0.56 3.37 -26.74
CA ALA A 213 0.63 4.03 -26.22
C ALA A 213 0.45 5.55 -26.09
N GLN A 214 -0.24 6.20 -27.04
CA GLN A 214 -0.53 7.64 -26.97
C GLN A 214 -1.47 7.95 -25.80
N VAL A 215 -2.51 7.16 -25.61
CA VAL A 215 -3.43 7.34 -24.46
C VAL A 215 -2.70 7.14 -23.14
N VAL A 216 -1.92 6.06 -22.99
CA VAL A 216 -1.12 5.81 -21.79
C VAL A 216 -0.08 6.93 -21.57
N GLY A 217 0.49 7.47 -22.64
CA GLY A 217 1.42 8.60 -22.60
C GLY A 217 0.82 9.88 -22.01
N ILE A 218 -0.45 10.18 -22.29
CA ILE A 218 -1.15 11.34 -21.68
C ILE A 218 -1.19 11.19 -20.15
N TRP A 219 -1.60 10.01 -19.66
CA TRP A 219 -1.66 9.74 -18.23
C TRP A 219 -0.29 9.71 -17.57
N LEU A 220 0.73 9.19 -18.26
CA LEU A 220 2.11 9.26 -17.80
C LEU A 220 2.59 10.70 -17.67
N CYS A 221 2.33 11.56 -18.66
CA CYS A 221 2.66 12.98 -18.60
C CYS A 221 1.95 13.66 -17.42
N GLN A 222 0.66 13.39 -17.20
CA GLN A 222 -0.08 13.91 -16.06
C GLN A 222 0.53 13.44 -14.73
N GLY A 223 0.87 12.15 -14.62
CA GLY A 223 1.56 11.58 -13.45
C GLY A 223 2.92 12.23 -13.19
N VAL A 224 3.71 12.51 -14.23
CA VAL A 224 5.00 13.20 -14.12
C VAL A 224 4.83 14.65 -13.68
N VAL A 225 3.85 15.38 -14.21
CA VAL A 225 3.55 16.77 -13.80
C VAL A 225 3.13 16.82 -12.34
N LEU A 226 2.22 15.93 -11.92
CA LEU A 226 1.79 15.82 -10.52
C LEU A 226 2.94 15.39 -9.61
N GLY A 227 3.77 14.44 -10.05
CA GLY A 227 4.97 14.02 -9.34
C GLY A 227 6.00 15.14 -9.16
N GLY A 228 6.18 15.97 -10.19
CA GLY A 228 7.02 17.17 -10.13
C GLY A 228 6.51 18.21 -9.13
N ALA A 229 5.20 18.46 -9.11
CA ALA A 229 4.60 19.33 -8.09
C ALA A 229 4.77 18.74 -6.67
N ALA A 230 4.60 17.43 -6.52
CA ALA A 230 4.80 16.73 -5.25
C ALA A 230 6.27 16.76 -4.79
N LEU A 231 7.25 16.74 -5.70
CA LEU A 231 8.68 16.89 -5.40
C LEU A 231 9.02 18.26 -4.79
N VAL A 232 8.27 19.30 -5.13
CA VAL A 232 8.48 20.66 -4.59
C VAL A 232 7.77 20.83 -3.24
N VAL A 233 6.51 20.41 -3.14
CA VAL A 233 5.68 20.59 -1.94
C VAL A 233 5.98 19.54 -0.85
N GLY A 234 6.34 18.33 -1.26
CA GLY A 234 6.54 17.17 -0.40
C GLY A 234 7.61 17.37 0.68
N PRO A 235 8.82 17.88 0.36
CA PRO A 235 9.83 18.17 1.38
C PRO A 235 9.36 19.17 2.45
N ALA A 236 8.61 20.22 2.06
CA ALA A 236 8.05 21.19 3.00
C ALA A 236 7.02 20.54 3.94
N PHE A 237 6.14 19.70 3.40
CA PHE A 237 5.21 18.90 4.19
C PHE A 237 5.93 17.90 5.12
N GLY A 238 6.99 17.27 4.62
CA GLY A 238 7.83 16.31 5.33
C GLY A 238 8.53 16.91 6.56
N ILE A 239 8.91 18.19 6.53
CA ILE A 239 9.45 18.89 7.71
C ILE A 239 8.42 18.90 8.83
N GLY A 240 7.15 19.24 8.54
CA GLY A 240 6.07 19.25 9.53
C GLY A 240 5.83 17.85 10.12
N VAL A 241 5.83 16.82 9.27
CA VAL A 241 5.70 15.42 9.71
C VAL A 241 6.87 15.01 10.62
N ALA A 242 8.11 15.34 10.26
CA ALA A 242 9.30 15.04 11.06
C ALA A 242 9.30 15.79 12.40
N GLN A 243 8.82 17.03 12.44
CA GLN A 243 8.65 17.79 13.67
C GLN A 243 7.60 17.15 14.60
N LEU A 244 6.48 16.65 14.03
CA LEU A 244 5.47 15.92 14.79
C LEU A 244 6.02 14.60 15.37
N VAL A 245 6.82 13.82 14.61
CA VAL A 245 7.55 12.65 15.15
C VAL A 245 8.34 13.05 16.38
N GLY A 246 9.12 14.12 16.24
CA GLY A 246 9.99 14.62 17.28
C GLY A 246 9.32 15.06 18.57
N GLN A 247 8.05 15.49 18.48
CA GLN A 247 7.24 15.86 19.63
C GLN A 247 6.53 14.66 20.26
N THR A 248 6.57 13.48 19.65
CA THR A 248 5.84 12.30 20.12
C THR A 248 6.52 11.70 21.36
N ILE A 249 5.78 11.56 22.47
CA ILE A 249 6.25 10.88 23.70
C ILE A 249 5.59 9.52 23.92
N GLY A 250 4.49 9.27 23.21
CA GLY A 250 3.69 8.05 23.23
C GLY A 250 2.73 8.06 22.05
N PHE A 251 1.91 7.02 21.91
CA PHE A 251 0.96 6.95 20.78
C PHE A 251 -0.07 8.08 20.85
N MET A 252 -0.15 8.90 19.80
CA MET A 252 -1.04 10.09 19.77
C MET A 252 -0.85 11.05 20.97
N GLN A 253 0.31 11.01 21.64
CA GLN A 253 0.66 11.88 22.77
C GLN A 253 1.87 12.74 22.42
N PHE A 254 1.68 14.06 22.48
CA PHE A 254 2.67 15.04 22.06
C PHE A 254 3.12 15.89 23.25
N ALA A 255 4.43 16.09 23.36
CA ALA A 255 5.03 17.01 24.32
C ALA A 255 5.36 18.34 23.64
N SER A 256 5.17 19.44 24.37
CA SER A 256 5.64 20.76 23.95
C SER A 256 7.15 20.85 24.14
N ARG A 257 7.90 20.64 23.06
CA ARG A 257 9.38 20.70 23.01
C ARG A 257 9.84 21.62 21.88
N PRO A 258 11.07 22.16 21.96
CA PRO A 258 11.68 22.83 20.83
C PRO A 258 11.59 21.95 19.57
N LEU A 259 11.15 22.54 18.46
CA LEU A 259 11.01 21.83 17.20
C LEU A 259 12.39 21.34 16.74
N LEU A 260 12.46 20.10 16.25
CA LEU A 260 13.69 19.62 15.63
C LEU A 260 14.03 20.47 14.42
N ALA A 261 15.30 20.88 14.36
CA ALA A 261 15.88 21.46 13.16
C ALA A 261 16.05 20.33 12.14
N VAL A 262 15.20 20.33 11.10
CA VAL A 262 15.24 19.34 10.01
C VAL A 262 15.83 20.02 8.78
N PRO A 263 17.16 19.91 8.54
CA PRO A 263 17.78 20.52 7.37
C PRO A 263 17.35 19.78 6.10
N LEU A 264 17.03 20.54 5.04
CA LEU A 264 16.81 19.99 3.71
C LEU A 264 18.15 19.63 3.09
N ASN A 265 18.44 18.33 3.01
CA ASN A 265 19.63 17.80 2.34
C ASN A 265 19.26 17.20 0.97
N PRO A 266 20.24 16.97 0.07
CA PRO A 266 19.97 16.35 -1.24
C PRO A 266 19.27 14.99 -1.16
N ARG A 267 19.55 14.19 -0.12
CA ARG A 267 18.91 12.88 0.11
C ARG A 267 17.38 12.99 0.28
N VAL A 268 16.86 14.08 0.85
CA VAL A 268 15.41 14.30 0.96
C VAL A 268 14.77 14.36 -0.43
N PHE A 269 15.40 15.06 -1.37
CA PHE A 269 14.91 15.17 -2.75
C PHE A 269 15.08 13.86 -3.53
N GLU A 270 16.16 13.11 -3.30
CA GLU A 270 16.33 11.77 -3.85
C GLU A 270 15.19 10.83 -3.41
N MET A 271 14.88 10.81 -2.12
CA MET A 271 13.78 9.99 -1.58
C MET A 271 12.40 10.44 -2.09
N ALA A 272 12.17 11.75 -2.21
CA ALA A 272 10.96 12.29 -2.82
C ALA A 272 10.84 11.88 -4.30
N GLY A 273 11.96 11.83 -5.03
CA GLY A 273 12.02 11.34 -6.41
C GLY A 273 11.68 9.86 -6.52
N VAL A 274 12.21 9.03 -5.62
CA VAL A 274 11.85 7.60 -5.53
C VAL A 274 10.36 7.43 -5.22
N ALA A 275 9.80 8.21 -4.29
CA ALA A 275 8.38 8.16 -3.97
C ALA A 275 7.49 8.55 -5.18
N ALA A 276 7.87 9.60 -5.92
CA ALA A 276 7.19 10.00 -7.15
C ALA A 276 7.24 8.89 -8.21
N LEU A 277 8.40 8.26 -8.41
CA LEU A 277 8.57 7.11 -9.31
C LEU A 277 7.70 5.92 -8.91
N LEU A 278 7.62 5.60 -7.61
CA LEU A 278 6.76 4.52 -7.09
C LEU A 278 5.26 4.82 -7.25
N ALA A 279 4.86 6.09 -7.24
CA ALA A 279 3.48 6.51 -7.47
C ALA A 279 3.06 6.43 -8.95
N LEU A 280 4.00 6.55 -9.90
CA LEU A 280 3.68 6.50 -11.34
C LEU A 280 2.94 5.20 -11.74
N PRO A 281 3.38 3.98 -11.38
CA PRO A 281 2.62 2.77 -11.66
C PRO A 281 1.19 2.80 -11.11
N ALA A 282 0.98 3.32 -9.90
CA ALA A 282 -0.36 3.43 -9.31
C ALA A 282 -1.28 4.34 -10.15
N THR A 283 -0.71 5.36 -10.81
CA THR A 283 -1.47 6.23 -11.73
C THR A 283 -1.65 5.61 -13.13
N VAL A 284 -0.64 4.92 -13.65
CA VAL A 284 -0.63 4.47 -15.05
C VAL A 284 -1.31 3.10 -15.25
N VAL A 285 -1.21 2.19 -14.28
CA VAL A 285 -1.78 0.82 -14.41
C VAL A 285 -3.29 0.82 -14.69
N PRO A 286 -4.13 1.60 -13.99
CA PRO A 286 -5.56 1.69 -14.31
C PRO A 286 -5.82 2.22 -15.73
N ALA A 287 -5.00 3.19 -16.18
CA ALA A 287 -5.11 3.76 -17.52
C ALA A 287 -4.74 2.77 -18.63
N ILE A 288 -3.73 1.92 -18.43
CA ILE A 288 -3.38 0.85 -19.38
C ILE A 288 -4.56 -0.10 -19.58
N ALA A 289 -5.20 -0.51 -18.47
CA ALA A 289 -6.33 -1.42 -18.51
C ALA A 289 -7.54 -0.81 -19.26
N ALA A 290 -7.74 0.50 -19.14
CA ALA A 290 -8.78 1.22 -19.88
C ALA A 290 -8.42 1.41 -21.36
N ALA A 291 -7.19 1.81 -21.68
CA ALA A 291 -6.72 2.09 -23.04
C ALA A 291 -6.67 0.85 -23.95
N ARG A 292 -6.57 -0.36 -23.36
CA ARG A 292 -6.62 -1.63 -24.09
C ARG A 292 -8.03 -2.01 -24.58
N ARG A 293 -9.09 -1.32 -24.14
CA ARG A 293 -10.47 -1.62 -24.56
C ARG A 293 -10.83 -0.82 -25.82
N SER A 294 -11.44 -1.49 -26.81
CA SER A 294 -11.99 -0.82 -28.00
C SER A 294 -13.41 -0.30 -27.73
N ILE A 295 -13.90 0.66 -28.54
CA ILE A 295 -15.27 1.20 -28.43
C ILE A 295 -16.34 0.10 -28.53
N VAL A 296 -16.13 -0.87 -29.43
CA VAL A 296 -17.02 -2.02 -29.60
C VAL A 296 -17.00 -2.89 -28.35
N GLY A 297 -15.82 -3.13 -27.75
CA GLY A 297 -15.69 -3.84 -26.47
C GLY A 297 -16.37 -3.12 -25.31
N TYR A 298 -16.27 -1.79 -25.22
CA TYR A 298 -16.93 -0.98 -24.20
C TYR A 298 -18.47 -1.06 -24.29
N LYS A 299 -19.05 -0.84 -25.47
CA LYS A 299 -20.50 -0.92 -25.65
C LYS A 299 -21.02 -2.34 -25.41
N HIS A 300 -20.22 -3.37 -25.74
CA HIS A 300 -20.60 -4.76 -25.50
C HIS A 300 -20.49 -5.17 -24.02
N ASP A 301 -19.46 -4.70 -23.30
CA ASP A 301 -19.31 -4.91 -21.85
C ASP A 301 -20.36 -4.12 -21.04
N ALA A 302 -20.75 -2.92 -21.50
CA ALA A 302 -21.87 -2.17 -20.92
C ALA A 302 -23.22 -2.89 -21.10
N ALA A 303 -23.38 -3.65 -22.19
CA ALA A 303 -24.57 -4.48 -22.45
C ALA A 303 -24.53 -5.86 -21.76
N ARG A 304 -23.33 -6.38 -21.43
CA ARG A 304 -23.14 -7.65 -20.69
C ARG A 304 -22.33 -7.42 -19.43
N ALA A 305 -23.02 -7.22 -18.32
CA ALA A 305 -22.43 -7.08 -16.99
C ALA A 305 -21.87 -8.39 -16.42
N VAL A 306 -20.95 -9.10 -17.11
CA VAL A 306 -20.28 -10.29 -16.55
C VAL A 306 -18.89 -10.50 -17.17
N LYS A 307 -17.87 -9.77 -16.69
CA LYS A 307 -16.50 -10.33 -16.66
C LYS A 307 -15.93 -10.16 -15.26
N ARG A 308 -15.54 -11.29 -14.65
CA ARG A 308 -14.88 -11.32 -13.34
C ARG A 308 -13.52 -10.61 -13.45
N PRO A 309 -13.16 -9.71 -12.52
CA PRO A 309 -11.89 -9.03 -12.59
C PRO A 309 -10.70 -9.97 -12.34
N LEU A 310 -9.55 -9.67 -12.95
CA LEU A 310 -8.32 -10.50 -12.92
C LEU A 310 -7.81 -10.80 -11.50
N TRP A 311 -8.00 -9.90 -10.53
CA TRP A 311 -7.58 -10.11 -9.13
C TRP A 311 -8.43 -11.13 -8.36
N ARG A 312 -9.63 -11.50 -8.86
CA ARG A 312 -10.35 -12.68 -8.36
C ARG A 312 -9.80 -13.99 -8.92
N GLY A 313 -9.04 -13.95 -10.02
CA GLY A 313 -8.40 -15.11 -10.63
C GLY A 313 -6.97 -15.36 -10.11
N LEU A 314 -6.27 -14.30 -9.69
CA LEU A 314 -4.95 -14.38 -9.08
C LEU A 314 -5.07 -14.58 -7.55
N PRO A 315 -4.51 -15.66 -6.98
CA PRO A 315 -4.58 -15.94 -5.54
C PRO A 315 -3.57 -15.08 -4.74
N LEU A 316 -3.55 -13.76 -4.97
CA LEU A 316 -2.61 -12.83 -4.33
C LEU A 316 -2.84 -12.77 -2.82
N ASP A 317 -4.10 -12.82 -2.38
CA ASP A 317 -4.49 -12.95 -0.97
C ASP A 317 -3.88 -14.22 -0.35
N VAL A 318 -3.98 -15.36 -1.03
CA VAL A 318 -3.40 -16.63 -0.55
C VAL A 318 -1.88 -16.56 -0.54
N LEU A 319 -1.25 -15.97 -1.56
CA LEU A 319 0.21 -15.80 -1.63
C LEU A 319 0.71 -14.93 -0.47
N LEU A 320 0.08 -13.77 -0.23
CA LEU A 320 0.46 -12.87 0.86
C LEU A 320 0.26 -13.51 2.22
N LEU A 321 -0.86 -14.24 2.42
CA LEU A 321 -1.11 -14.98 3.66
C LEU A 321 -0.17 -16.17 3.83
N ALA A 322 0.26 -16.83 2.76
CA ALA A 322 1.25 -17.90 2.81
C ALA A 322 2.64 -17.35 3.17
N ILE A 323 3.05 -16.21 2.59
CA ILE A 323 4.29 -15.51 2.96
C ILE A 323 4.21 -15.06 4.41
N ALA A 324 3.08 -14.49 4.85
CA ALA A 324 2.89 -14.06 6.21
C ALA A 324 2.84 -15.25 7.20
N GLY A 325 2.24 -16.37 6.81
CA GLY A 325 2.22 -17.61 7.59
C GLY A 325 3.60 -18.24 7.72
N TYR A 326 4.41 -18.22 6.65
CA TYR A 326 5.81 -18.61 6.70
C TYR A 326 6.62 -17.67 7.59
N GLY A 327 6.38 -16.36 7.49
CA GLY A 327 6.96 -15.35 8.38
C GLY A 327 6.61 -15.59 9.84
N TYR A 328 5.34 -15.86 10.14
CA TYR A 328 4.87 -16.24 11.48
C TYR A 328 5.57 -17.52 11.97
N TYR A 329 5.67 -18.54 11.13
CA TYR A 329 6.40 -19.77 11.46
C TYR A 329 7.87 -19.47 11.79
N MET A 330 8.56 -18.69 10.97
CA MET A 330 9.94 -18.26 11.23
C MET A 330 10.09 -17.48 12.54
N LEU A 331 9.13 -16.61 12.87
CA LEU A 331 9.12 -15.89 14.14
C LEU A 331 8.84 -16.82 15.33
N SER A 332 7.94 -17.80 15.17
CA SER A 332 7.56 -18.74 16.22
C SER A 332 8.65 -19.76 16.58
N GLN A 333 9.54 -20.09 15.63
CA GLN A 333 10.66 -21.00 15.87
C GLN A 333 11.84 -20.34 16.58
N ARG A 334 11.85 -19.01 16.69
CA ARG A 334 12.93 -18.29 17.36
C ARG A 334 12.64 -18.21 18.84
N GLU A 335 13.31 -19.05 19.64
CA GLU A 335 13.17 -19.09 21.10
C GLU A 335 13.74 -17.84 21.81
N THR A 336 14.47 -16.95 21.10
CA THR A 336 15.06 -15.74 21.68
C THR A 336 15.23 -14.68 20.59
N ILE A 337 14.65 -13.48 20.77
CA ILE A 337 14.52 -12.48 19.68
C ILE A 337 15.59 -11.39 19.72
N LEU A 338 16.36 -11.25 20.81
CA LEU A 338 17.57 -10.42 20.81
C LEU A 338 18.64 -11.08 21.69
N PRO A 339 19.77 -11.58 21.16
CA PRO A 339 20.93 -11.80 22.00
C PRO A 339 21.43 -10.41 22.42
N LEU A 340 21.04 -9.96 23.61
CA LEU A 340 21.84 -8.95 24.32
C LEU A 340 23.09 -9.69 24.81
N GLU A 341 23.99 -10.05 23.89
CA GLU A 341 25.39 -10.18 24.31
C GLU A 341 25.76 -8.83 24.90
N LYS A 342 26.31 -8.85 26.13
CA LYS A 342 26.80 -7.67 26.85
C LYS A 342 27.67 -6.82 25.91
N GLY A 343 27.08 -5.81 25.28
CA GLY A 343 27.76 -4.83 24.42
C GLY A 343 27.40 -4.82 22.92
N GLU A 344 26.67 -5.79 22.36
CA GLU A 344 26.47 -5.85 20.90
C GLU A 344 25.01 -6.02 20.43
N ARG A 345 24.62 -5.05 19.57
CA ARG A 345 23.51 -5.04 18.60
C ARG A 345 22.07 -5.20 19.12
N PHE A 346 21.39 -4.05 19.24
CA PHE A 346 19.93 -3.97 19.15
C PHE A 346 19.51 -4.07 17.67
N VAL A 347 19.41 -5.28 17.11
CA VAL A 347 18.82 -5.47 15.76
C VAL A 347 17.36 -5.83 15.93
N ILE A 348 16.47 -4.89 15.64
CA ILE A 348 15.05 -5.21 15.46
C ILE A 348 14.93 -5.88 14.09
N ASP A 349 14.56 -7.16 14.08
CA ASP A 349 14.37 -7.91 12.84
C ASP A 349 13.25 -7.26 12.02
N PRO A 350 13.52 -6.76 10.78
CA PRO A 350 12.50 -6.17 9.91
C PRO A 350 11.28 -7.07 9.70
N LEU A 351 11.45 -8.38 9.83
CA LEU A 351 10.38 -9.38 9.71
C LEU A 351 9.26 -9.17 10.74
N LEU A 352 9.59 -8.69 11.95
CA LEU A 352 8.63 -8.41 13.03
C LEU A 352 7.59 -7.35 12.66
N ILE A 353 7.91 -6.46 11.73
CA ILE A 353 7.04 -5.36 11.30
C ILE A 353 6.43 -5.64 9.91
N LEU A 354 7.20 -6.27 9.02
CA LEU A 354 6.75 -6.56 7.66
C LEU A 354 5.70 -7.67 7.61
N VAL A 355 5.86 -8.74 8.39
CA VAL A 355 4.94 -9.89 8.38
C VAL A 355 3.52 -9.53 8.83
N PRO A 356 3.32 -8.79 9.93
CA PRO A 356 1.98 -8.33 10.33
C PRO A 356 1.33 -7.46 9.25
N ALA A 357 2.11 -6.59 8.61
CA ALA A 357 1.59 -5.79 7.50
C ALA A 357 1.15 -6.68 6.32
N LEU A 358 1.98 -7.62 5.87
CA LEU A 358 1.62 -8.56 4.81
C LEU A 358 0.38 -9.39 5.17
N PHE A 359 0.26 -9.81 6.43
CA PHE A 359 -0.93 -10.49 6.93
C PHE A 359 -2.18 -9.60 6.84
N VAL A 360 -2.08 -8.34 7.26
CA VAL A 360 -3.18 -7.36 7.17
C VAL A 360 -3.55 -7.09 5.70
N PHE A 361 -2.60 -6.91 4.79
CA PHE A 361 -2.88 -6.74 3.37
C PHE A 361 -3.53 -7.99 2.74
N GLY A 362 -2.98 -9.18 3.01
CA GLY A 362 -3.53 -10.45 2.53
C GLY A 362 -4.92 -10.74 3.09
N GLY A 363 -5.13 -10.51 4.39
CA GLY A 363 -6.41 -10.66 5.06
C GLY A 363 -7.46 -9.66 4.60
N ALA A 364 -7.06 -8.41 4.32
CA ALA A 364 -7.96 -7.40 3.76
C ALA A 364 -8.39 -7.77 2.33
N LEU A 365 -7.49 -8.30 1.49
CA LEU A 365 -7.85 -8.85 0.18
C LEU A 365 -8.75 -10.09 0.28
N LEU A 366 -8.49 -10.99 1.23
CA LEU A 366 -9.34 -12.14 1.51
C LEU A 366 -10.75 -11.71 1.95
N SER A 367 -10.86 -10.62 2.72
CA SER A 367 -12.15 -10.06 3.15
C SER A 367 -13.06 -9.68 1.97
N LEU A 368 -12.48 -9.31 0.82
CA LEU A 368 -13.25 -9.04 -0.40
C LEU A 368 -13.86 -10.30 -1.02
N ARG A 369 -13.30 -11.48 -0.78
CA ARG A 369 -13.91 -12.77 -1.16
C ARG A 369 -15.07 -13.13 -0.25
N LEU A 370 -15.01 -12.72 1.01
CA LEU A 370 -16.08 -12.90 1.99
C LEU A 370 -17.21 -11.86 1.82
N LEU A 371 -16.94 -10.76 1.10
CA LEU A 371 -17.90 -9.66 0.91
C LEU A 371 -19.23 -10.12 0.25
N PRO A 372 -19.25 -10.85 -0.88
CA PRO A 372 -20.51 -11.32 -1.48
C PRO A 372 -21.35 -12.22 -0.56
N PRO A 373 -20.81 -13.27 0.09
CA PRO A 373 -21.62 -14.10 0.99
C PRO A 373 -22.07 -13.34 2.26
N ILE A 374 -21.26 -12.43 2.81
CA ILE A 374 -21.65 -11.61 3.97
C ILE A 374 -22.83 -10.70 3.61
N THR A 375 -22.71 -9.95 2.51
CA THR A 375 -23.76 -9.01 2.06
C THR A 375 -25.03 -9.75 1.64
N GLY A 376 -24.90 -10.92 0.99
CA GLY A 376 -26.03 -11.78 0.65
C GLY A 376 -26.75 -12.32 1.90
N GLY A 377 -26.01 -12.78 2.91
CA GLY A 377 -26.57 -13.24 4.19
C GLY A 377 -27.26 -12.13 4.98
N LEU A 378 -26.64 -10.94 5.06
CA LEU A 378 -27.24 -9.77 5.70
C LEU A 378 -28.51 -9.32 4.99
N ALA A 379 -28.50 -9.25 3.65
CA ALA A 379 -29.68 -8.93 2.88
C ALA A 379 -30.81 -9.95 3.09
N TRP A 380 -30.48 -11.25 3.16
CA TRP A 380 -31.45 -12.31 3.47
C TRP A 380 -32.06 -12.15 4.88
N LEU A 381 -31.24 -11.88 5.90
CA LEU A 381 -31.68 -11.75 7.28
C LEU A 381 -32.53 -10.50 7.49
N LEU A 382 -32.04 -9.35 7.02
CA LEU A 382 -32.68 -8.05 7.26
C LEU A 382 -33.96 -7.87 6.46
N THR A 383 -34.11 -8.53 5.31
CA THR A 383 -35.38 -8.53 4.55
C THR A 383 -36.46 -9.43 5.16
N ARG A 384 -36.13 -10.26 6.16
CA ARG A 384 -37.09 -11.09 6.90
C ARG A 384 -37.62 -10.47 8.19
N LEU A 385 -36.99 -9.39 8.67
CA LEU A 385 -37.47 -8.70 9.87
C LEU A 385 -38.74 -7.89 9.53
N PRO A 386 -39.78 -7.87 10.38
CA PRO A 386 -40.91 -6.97 10.22
C PRO A 386 -40.46 -5.54 10.59
N GLY A 387 -40.27 -4.65 9.61
CA GLY A 387 -39.88 -3.25 9.88
C GLY A 387 -38.94 -2.51 8.91
N PRO A 388 -38.19 -3.14 7.97
CA PRO A 388 -37.38 -2.36 7.04
C PRO A 388 -38.28 -1.61 6.06
N THR A 389 -38.16 -0.28 6.03
CA THR A 389 -38.76 0.54 4.98
C THR A 389 -38.24 0.11 3.61
N VAL A 390 -39.04 0.31 2.56
CA VAL A 390 -38.68 -0.01 1.17
C VAL A 390 -37.29 0.51 0.80
N SER A 391 -36.90 1.68 1.31
CA SER A 391 -35.58 2.29 1.20
C SER A 391 -34.41 1.41 1.66
N VAL A 392 -34.52 0.86 2.88
CA VAL A 392 -33.43 0.08 3.50
C VAL A 392 -33.28 -1.26 2.79
N SER A 393 -34.40 -1.88 2.39
CA SER A 393 -34.36 -3.13 1.62
C SER A 393 -33.77 -2.97 0.21
N LEU A 394 -34.01 -1.82 -0.44
CA LEU A 394 -33.38 -1.48 -1.72
C LEU A 394 -31.87 -1.33 -1.60
N ALA A 395 -31.40 -0.58 -0.59
CA ALA A 395 -29.97 -0.38 -0.32
C ALA A 395 -29.24 -1.72 -0.07
N LEU A 396 -29.81 -2.58 0.77
CA LEU A 396 -29.25 -3.91 1.08
C LEU A 396 -29.16 -4.80 -0.16
N ARG A 397 -30.22 -4.83 -0.99
CA ARG A 397 -30.23 -5.62 -2.23
C ARG A 397 -29.27 -5.07 -3.27
N GLN A 398 -29.06 -3.76 -3.32
CA GLN A 398 -28.12 -3.12 -4.23
C GLN A 398 -26.68 -3.50 -3.88
N VAL A 399 -26.29 -3.40 -2.61
CA VAL A 399 -24.96 -3.79 -2.14
C VAL A 399 -24.68 -5.28 -2.39
N ALA A 400 -25.66 -6.15 -2.16
CA ALA A 400 -25.52 -7.59 -2.38
C ALA A 400 -25.42 -7.98 -3.87
N ARG A 401 -26.03 -7.21 -4.78
CA ARG A 401 -26.01 -7.48 -6.24
C ARG A 401 -24.79 -6.91 -6.95
N ALA A 402 -24.17 -5.87 -6.40
CA ALA A 402 -23.02 -5.19 -6.99
C ALA A 402 -21.84 -5.04 -6.01
N PRO A 403 -21.35 -6.12 -5.35
CA PRO A 403 -20.29 -6.03 -4.36
C PRO A 403 -18.98 -5.45 -4.93
N ASP A 404 -18.75 -5.59 -6.23
CA ASP A 404 -17.54 -5.11 -6.91
C ASP A 404 -17.47 -3.57 -7.02
N GLN A 405 -18.62 -2.88 -7.00
CA GLN A 405 -18.68 -1.42 -6.97
C GLN A 405 -18.23 -0.88 -5.61
N HIS A 406 -18.41 -1.67 -4.55
CA HIS A 406 -18.20 -1.28 -3.17
C HIS A 406 -16.89 -1.79 -2.57
N ALA A 407 -16.28 -2.80 -3.22
CA ALA A 407 -15.10 -3.50 -2.73
C ALA A 407 -13.90 -2.58 -2.43
N SER A 408 -13.67 -1.54 -3.22
CA SER A 408 -12.52 -0.66 -3.03
C SER A 408 -12.59 0.20 -1.76
N LEU A 409 -13.75 0.79 -1.48
CA LEU A 409 -13.93 1.56 -0.25
C LEU A 409 -13.86 0.65 0.98
N VAL A 410 -14.52 -0.51 0.93
CA VAL A 410 -14.47 -1.50 2.03
C VAL A 410 -13.05 -1.98 2.25
N LEU A 411 -12.27 -2.22 1.18
CA LEU A 411 -10.85 -2.60 1.32
C LEU A 411 -10.03 -1.49 1.99
N LEU A 412 -10.19 -0.24 1.56
CA LEU A 412 -9.50 0.91 2.17
C LEU A 412 -9.80 1.02 3.66
N LEU A 413 -11.08 0.94 4.02
CA LEU A 413 -11.56 0.99 5.40
C LEU A 413 -11.01 -0.17 6.23
N THR A 414 -11.13 -1.41 5.74
CA THR A 414 -10.62 -2.60 6.41
C THR A 414 -9.11 -2.49 6.65
N LEU A 415 -8.34 -2.07 5.64
CA LEU A 415 -6.89 -1.95 5.74
C LEU A 415 -6.48 -0.86 6.73
N ALA A 416 -7.12 0.30 6.68
CA ALA A 416 -6.83 1.42 7.56
C ALA A 416 -7.21 1.13 9.03
N VAL A 417 -8.38 0.53 9.26
CA VAL A 417 -8.83 0.15 10.61
C VAL A 417 -7.97 -0.98 11.16
N ALA A 418 -7.60 -1.99 10.36
CA ALA A 418 -6.74 -3.09 10.80
C ALA A 418 -5.32 -2.60 11.14
N LEU A 419 -4.69 -1.83 10.24
CA LEU A 419 -3.35 -1.29 10.47
C LEU A 419 -3.35 -0.28 11.63
N GLY A 420 -4.42 0.51 11.76
CA GLY A 420 -4.57 1.45 12.85
C GLY A 420 -4.78 0.78 14.21
N SER A 421 -5.62 -0.26 14.27
CA SER A 421 -5.79 -1.11 15.45
C SER A 421 -4.45 -1.75 15.85
N TYR A 422 -3.74 -2.34 14.88
CA TYR A 422 -2.43 -2.94 15.13
C TYR A 422 -1.41 -1.93 15.66
N SER A 423 -1.35 -0.74 15.06
CA SER A 423 -0.43 0.31 15.48
C SER A 423 -0.72 0.80 16.90
N ALA A 424 -2.00 1.00 17.23
CA ALA A 424 -2.44 1.43 18.55
C ALA A 424 -2.19 0.35 19.62
N SER A 425 -2.61 -0.90 19.37
CA SER A 425 -2.41 -2.03 20.27
C SER A 425 -0.93 -2.34 20.50
N THR A 426 -0.11 -2.30 19.44
CA THR A 426 1.34 -2.46 19.53
C THR A 426 1.95 -1.39 20.43
N ALA A 427 1.61 -0.13 20.19
CA ALA A 427 2.15 0.98 20.93
C ALA A 427 1.74 0.93 22.42
N GLN A 428 0.46 0.68 22.71
CA GLN A 428 -0.03 0.57 24.08
C GLN A 428 0.58 -0.63 24.81
N THR A 429 0.69 -1.78 24.14
CA THR A 429 1.29 -2.98 24.71
C THR A 429 2.76 -2.73 25.05
N ILE A 430 3.53 -2.12 24.15
CA ILE A 430 4.95 -1.80 24.39
C ILE A 430 5.10 -0.81 25.54
N ASP A 431 4.35 0.30 25.54
CA ASP A 431 4.46 1.31 26.61
C ASP A 431 4.11 0.72 27.98
N ARG A 432 3.01 -0.03 28.05
CA ARG A 432 2.55 -0.63 29.29
C ARG A 432 3.54 -1.65 29.82
N ASN A 433 3.97 -2.62 28.99
CA ASN A 433 4.90 -3.66 29.44
C ASN A 433 6.26 -3.06 29.81
N PHE A 434 6.68 -1.97 29.16
CA PHE A 434 7.87 -1.23 29.57
C PHE A 434 7.72 -0.62 30.96
N VAL A 435 6.63 0.10 31.24
CA VAL A 435 6.35 0.67 32.57
C VAL A 435 6.27 -0.43 33.62
N GLU A 436 5.57 -1.53 33.33
CA GLU A 436 5.46 -2.68 34.23
C GLU A 436 6.81 -3.36 34.47
N ARG A 437 7.74 -3.37 33.50
CA ARG A 437 9.11 -3.87 33.70
C ARG A 437 9.90 -2.98 34.64
N VAL A 438 9.81 -1.66 34.49
CA VAL A 438 10.46 -0.72 35.43
C VAL A 438 9.89 -0.87 36.83
N LEU A 439 8.56 -1.00 36.96
CA LEU A 439 7.90 -1.23 38.25
C LEU A 439 8.16 -2.64 38.82
N TYR A 440 8.54 -3.61 37.99
CA TYR A 440 9.00 -4.90 38.49
C TYR A 440 10.41 -4.84 39.06
N GLU A 441 11.29 -4.04 38.45
CA GLU A 441 12.65 -3.81 38.94
C GLU A 441 12.66 -2.91 40.19
N ILE A 442 11.83 -1.85 40.18
CA ILE A 442 11.68 -0.86 41.24
C ILE A 442 10.18 -0.76 41.58
N PRO A 443 9.68 -1.56 42.54
CA PRO A 443 8.25 -1.64 42.85
C PRO A 443 7.69 -0.44 43.60
N SER A 444 8.48 0.59 43.87
CA SER A 444 7.95 1.84 44.43
C SER A 444 8.35 3.04 43.57
N ASP A 445 7.94 4.24 43.99
CA ASP A 445 8.33 5.45 43.28
C ASP A 445 9.84 5.69 43.44
N ILE A 446 10.37 5.44 44.64
CA ILE A 446 11.80 5.56 44.96
C ILE A 446 12.26 4.31 45.72
N ASP A 447 13.44 3.80 45.39
CA ASP A 447 14.20 2.81 46.16
C ASP A 447 15.44 3.51 46.74
N VAL A 448 15.50 3.63 48.06
CA VAL A 448 16.54 4.34 48.81
C VAL A 448 17.53 3.33 49.39
N TRP A 449 18.80 3.52 49.07
CA TRP A 449 19.90 2.75 49.64
C TRP A 449 20.53 3.56 50.76
N GLU A 450 20.47 3.01 51.97
CA GLU A 450 20.87 3.70 53.18
C GLU A 450 22.27 3.29 53.62
N ILE A 451 23.04 4.26 54.14
CA ILE A 451 24.30 4.03 54.84
C ILE A 451 23.98 4.02 56.33
N TRP A 452 24.17 2.89 56.99
CA TRP A 452 23.96 2.81 58.44
C TRP A 452 25.28 3.13 59.14
N VAL A 453 25.21 3.97 60.17
CA VAL A 453 26.38 4.32 60.97
C VAL A 453 26.78 3.11 61.80
N LYS A 454 28.03 2.70 61.67
CA LYS A 454 28.64 1.65 62.49
C LYS A 454 28.93 2.24 63.87
N GLU A 455 28.16 1.86 64.89
CA GLU A 455 28.50 2.22 66.26
C GLU A 455 29.70 1.37 66.71
N GLY A 456 30.69 2.04 67.31
CA GLY A 456 31.94 1.42 67.74
C GLY A 456 31.67 0.24 68.68
N GLY A 457 31.83 -0.98 68.18
CA GLY A 457 31.65 -2.19 68.98
C GLY A 457 32.75 -2.30 70.04
N GLU A 458 32.35 -2.36 71.31
CA GLU A 458 33.22 -2.88 72.37
C GLU A 458 33.51 -4.37 72.11
N GLN A 459 34.79 -4.74 72.14
CA GLN A 459 35.24 -6.13 72.11
C GLN A 459 34.82 -6.83 73.40
N GLN A 460 33.73 -7.62 73.38
CA GLN A 460 33.53 -8.62 74.42
C GLN A 460 34.32 -9.89 74.10
N VAL A 461 35.39 -10.09 74.86
CA VAL A 461 36.12 -11.37 74.90
C VAL A 461 35.31 -12.34 75.76
N VAL A 462 34.69 -13.33 75.12
CA VAL A 462 34.13 -14.49 75.83
C VAL A 462 35.05 -15.67 75.59
N GLU A 463 35.76 -16.10 76.64
CA GLU A 463 36.54 -17.34 76.62
C GLU A 463 35.58 -18.55 76.62
N ALA A 464 35.60 -19.32 75.53
CA ALA A 464 35.04 -20.66 75.51
C ALA A 464 36.13 -21.71 75.77
N GLU A 465 35.81 -22.74 76.56
CA GLU A 465 36.65 -23.92 76.78
C GLU A 465 36.96 -24.61 75.43
N GLY A 466 38.10 -24.25 74.81
CA GLY A 466 38.47 -24.79 73.50
C GLY A 466 39.40 -23.95 72.63
N GLY A 467 39.90 -22.80 73.10
CA GLY A 467 41.07 -22.13 72.49
C GLY A 467 40.85 -21.54 71.09
N GLY A 468 39.62 -21.15 70.74
CA GLY A 468 39.32 -20.34 69.56
C GLY A 468 38.80 -18.97 69.96
N VAL A 469 39.50 -17.91 69.54
CA VAL A 469 39.01 -16.52 69.66
C VAL A 469 38.11 -16.25 68.46
N TYR A 470 36.82 -15.98 68.70
CA TYR A 470 35.93 -15.41 67.71
C TYR A 470 35.63 -13.96 68.09
N VAL A 471 35.76 -13.06 67.11
CA VAL A 471 35.25 -11.69 67.20
C VAL A 471 33.81 -11.71 66.70
N THR A 472 32.85 -11.36 67.54
CA THR A 472 31.44 -11.21 67.15
C THR A 472 30.95 -9.81 67.47
N GLY A 473 30.43 -9.12 66.46
CA GLY A 473 29.55 -7.95 66.61
C GLY A 473 30.08 -6.68 65.97
N GLU A 474 29.75 -6.46 64.69
CA GLU A 474 29.59 -5.09 64.19
C GLU A 474 28.11 -4.75 64.39
N TYR A 475 27.79 -3.77 65.25
CA TYR A 475 26.40 -3.39 65.51
C TYR A 475 26.01 -2.24 64.59
N TYR A 476 25.01 -2.50 63.74
CA TYR A 476 24.32 -1.49 62.95
C TYR A 476 23.09 -1.02 63.74
N SER A 477 22.92 0.29 63.88
CA SER A 477 21.73 0.89 64.51
C SER A 477 20.69 1.22 63.45
N GLU A 478 19.47 0.68 63.62
CA GLU A 478 18.35 0.94 62.71
C GLU A 478 17.87 2.39 62.83
N PRO A 479 17.68 3.11 61.72
CA PRO A 479 17.12 4.46 61.75
C PRO A 479 15.71 4.45 62.38
N PRO A 480 15.39 5.40 63.29
CA PRO A 480 14.03 5.55 63.82
C PRO A 480 12.98 5.62 62.70
N ALA A 481 11.92 4.84 62.82
CA ALA A 481 10.85 4.78 61.81
C ALA A 481 10.17 6.14 61.54
N GLU A 482 10.18 7.04 62.52
CA GLU A 482 9.63 8.40 62.46
C GLU A 482 10.34 9.28 61.42
N ILE A 483 11.60 8.99 61.08
CA ILE A 483 12.39 9.73 60.08
C ILE A 483 11.77 9.61 58.67
N TYR A 484 10.98 8.56 58.43
CA TYR A 484 10.31 8.34 57.15
C TYR A 484 8.93 9.02 57.05
N GLU A 485 8.44 9.64 58.12
CA GLU A 485 7.21 10.46 58.12
C GLU A 485 7.50 11.87 57.60
N ALA A 486 7.92 11.96 56.34
CA ALA A 486 8.28 13.20 55.68
C ALA A 486 7.12 13.76 54.81
N PRO A 487 6.99 15.09 54.65
CA PRO A 487 6.07 15.68 53.68
C PRO A 487 6.28 15.11 52.27
N GLY A 488 5.20 14.62 51.65
CA GLY A 488 5.22 14.02 50.31
C GLY A 488 5.45 12.50 50.29
N VAL A 489 5.74 11.86 51.43
CA VAL A 489 5.82 10.40 51.58
C VAL A 489 4.46 9.83 51.96
N VAL A 490 3.97 8.84 51.21
CA VAL A 490 2.67 8.17 51.43
C VAL A 490 2.85 6.88 52.21
N ALA A 491 3.88 6.10 51.88
CA ALA A 491 4.16 4.82 52.50
C ALA A 491 5.63 4.45 52.32
N VAL A 492 6.19 3.73 53.29
CA VAL A 492 7.54 3.19 53.22
C VAL A 492 7.55 1.71 53.55
N ALA A 493 8.39 0.91 52.89
CA ALA A 493 8.55 -0.51 53.20
C ALA A 493 10.04 -0.92 53.17
N PRO A 494 10.60 -1.32 54.31
CA PRO A 494 11.94 -1.91 54.38
C PRO A 494 12.01 -3.27 53.70
N TYR A 495 13.14 -3.53 53.04
CA TYR A 495 13.43 -4.83 52.45
C TYR A 495 14.93 -5.08 52.27
N ARG A 496 15.30 -6.34 52.15
CA ARG A 496 16.66 -6.77 51.83
C ARG A 496 16.65 -7.95 50.88
N LEU A 497 17.52 -7.88 49.87
CA LEU A 497 17.74 -8.96 48.92
C LEU A 497 19.01 -9.74 49.27
N TYR A 498 18.86 -11.04 49.48
CA TYR A 498 19.93 -11.98 49.79
C TYR A 498 20.17 -12.95 48.65
N LYS A 499 21.43 -13.25 48.37
CA LYS A 499 21.80 -14.41 47.55
C LYS A 499 21.93 -15.61 48.46
N VAL A 500 21.14 -16.64 48.20
CA VAL A 500 21.02 -17.80 49.09
C VAL A 500 21.13 -19.10 48.33
N THR A 501 21.52 -20.19 49.00
CA THR A 501 21.58 -21.52 48.38
C THR A 501 20.59 -22.45 49.09
N PRO A 502 19.57 -23.01 48.42
CA PRO A 502 18.66 -23.95 49.07
C PRO A 502 19.41 -25.25 49.44
N GLY A 503 19.23 -25.73 50.66
CA GLY A 503 19.94 -26.90 51.20
C GLY A 503 19.47 -28.26 50.67
N ILE A 504 18.66 -28.29 49.60
CA ILE A 504 18.04 -29.50 49.05
C ILE A 504 18.61 -29.77 47.65
N GLY A 505 19.35 -30.88 47.51
CA GLY A 505 19.88 -31.39 46.23
C GLY A 505 21.40 -31.22 46.07
N ARG A 506 22.08 -32.23 45.47
CA ARG A 506 23.55 -32.23 45.25
C ARG A 506 24.04 -31.14 44.27
N ASN A 507 23.14 -30.48 43.53
CA ASN A 507 23.40 -29.40 42.57
C ASN A 507 22.46 -28.21 42.79
N ALA A 508 22.31 -27.74 44.04
CA ALA A 508 21.48 -26.59 44.35
C ALA A 508 21.99 -25.31 43.65
N ARG A 509 21.17 -24.73 42.77
CA ARG A 509 21.47 -23.45 42.13
C ARG A 509 21.30 -22.31 43.15
N GLN A 510 22.20 -21.34 43.12
CA GLN A 510 22.05 -20.11 43.91
C GLN A 510 20.73 -19.42 43.52
N GLY A 511 19.97 -19.03 44.53
CA GLY A 511 18.70 -18.35 44.43
C GLY A 511 18.72 -16.98 45.10
N ASN A 512 17.61 -16.26 44.99
CA ASN A 512 17.44 -14.95 45.61
C ASN A 512 16.32 -15.01 46.66
N LEU A 513 16.59 -14.54 47.87
CA LEU A 513 15.59 -14.39 48.93
C LEU A 513 15.34 -12.90 49.18
N LEU A 514 14.09 -12.49 49.04
CA LEU A 514 13.62 -11.15 49.38
C LEU A 514 13.03 -11.18 50.79
N ALA A 515 13.74 -10.60 51.74
CA ALA A 515 13.25 -10.37 53.08
C ALA A 515 12.53 -9.01 53.10
N LEU A 516 11.26 -8.95 53.51
CA LEU A 516 10.48 -7.71 53.48
C LEU A 516 9.58 -7.53 54.70
N ASP A 517 9.20 -6.29 54.98
CA ASP A 517 8.12 -5.98 55.93
C ASP A 517 6.75 -6.24 55.28
N ARG A 518 6.10 -7.33 55.72
CA ARG A 518 4.79 -7.76 55.19
C ARG A 518 3.63 -6.79 55.47
N LEU A 519 3.72 -5.96 56.52
CA LEU A 519 2.67 -5.02 56.89
C LEU A 519 2.75 -3.76 56.04
N ARG A 520 3.98 -3.32 55.75
CA ARG A 520 4.24 -2.07 55.01
C ARG A 520 4.31 -2.25 53.49
N TYR A 521 4.78 -3.40 53.01
CA TYR A 521 4.96 -3.64 51.57
C TYR A 521 3.69 -3.43 50.71
N PRO A 522 2.47 -3.85 51.11
CA PRO A 522 1.27 -3.62 50.29
C PRO A 522 0.91 -2.16 50.02
N ALA A 523 1.35 -1.23 50.88
CA ALA A 523 1.10 0.20 50.73
C ALA A 523 2.19 0.89 49.89
N ALA A 524 3.44 0.40 49.95
CA ALA A 524 4.57 1.00 49.26
C ALA A 524 4.88 0.36 47.88
N GLY A 525 4.61 -0.94 47.73
CA GLY A 525 5.00 -1.75 46.58
C GLY A 525 3.92 -1.89 45.49
N TRP A 526 4.36 -1.98 44.24
CA TRP A 526 3.55 -2.25 43.06
C TRP A 526 3.28 -3.75 42.91
N TRP A 527 2.06 -4.10 42.49
CA TRP A 527 1.64 -5.48 42.33
C TRP A 527 0.72 -5.65 41.11
N ARG A 528 0.95 -6.73 40.36
CA ARG A 528 0.10 -7.15 39.23
C ARG A 528 -0.67 -8.42 39.60
N ARG A 529 -1.95 -8.48 39.21
CA ARG A 529 -2.88 -9.56 39.64
C ARG A 529 -2.46 -10.96 39.19
N ASP A 530 -1.75 -11.08 38.08
CA ASP A 530 -1.33 -12.34 37.47
C ASP A 530 -0.01 -12.91 38.01
N PHE A 531 0.60 -12.27 39.03
CA PHE A 531 1.84 -12.73 39.66
C PHE A 531 1.66 -13.95 40.56
N ALA A 532 0.44 -14.15 41.07
CA ALA A 532 0.07 -15.31 41.87
C ALA A 532 -1.45 -15.56 41.77
N GLU A 533 -1.89 -16.76 42.16
CA GLU A 533 -3.31 -17.11 42.20
C GLU A 533 -4.08 -16.30 43.28
N LYS A 534 -3.40 -15.93 44.37
CA LYS A 534 -3.93 -15.14 45.48
C LYS A 534 -3.53 -13.66 45.38
N PRO A 535 -4.39 -12.71 45.80
CA PRO A 535 -4.02 -11.30 45.84
C PRO A 535 -2.90 -11.02 46.85
N LEU A 536 -2.14 -9.94 46.66
CA LEU A 536 -0.98 -9.59 47.50
C LEU A 536 -1.31 -9.61 49.01
N GLY A 537 -2.43 -9.03 49.42
CA GLY A 537 -2.84 -9.02 50.84
C GLY A 537 -3.04 -10.43 51.42
N ALA A 538 -3.52 -11.39 50.64
CA ALA A 538 -3.66 -12.77 51.08
C ALA A 538 -2.28 -13.46 51.20
N LEU A 539 -1.32 -13.13 50.33
CA LEU A 539 0.05 -13.62 50.43
C LEU A 539 0.77 -13.05 51.66
N MET A 540 0.61 -11.76 51.94
CA MET A 540 1.18 -11.13 53.15
C MET A 540 0.57 -11.69 54.44
N ASN A 541 -0.73 -12.02 54.43
CA ASN A 541 -1.36 -12.71 55.55
C ASN A 541 -0.83 -14.15 55.71
N ALA A 542 -0.54 -14.85 54.62
CA ALA A 542 0.08 -16.17 54.67
C ALA A 542 1.50 -16.11 55.25
N LEU A 543 2.28 -15.08 54.91
CA LEU A 543 3.57 -14.79 55.56
C LEU A 543 3.42 -14.45 57.05
N GLY A 544 2.29 -13.88 57.46
CA GLY A 544 2.01 -13.57 58.87
C GLY A 544 1.49 -14.76 59.70
N ALA A 545 1.18 -15.90 59.08
CA ALA A 545 0.64 -17.06 59.79
C ALA A 545 1.69 -17.80 60.63
N ASN A 546 2.97 -17.67 60.25
CA ASN A 546 4.13 -18.24 60.95
C ASN A 546 5.33 -17.33 60.71
N GLU A 547 6.15 -17.07 61.72
CA GLU A 547 7.34 -16.21 61.62
C GLU A 547 8.31 -16.72 60.55
N SER A 548 8.51 -18.05 60.45
CA SER A 548 9.36 -18.70 59.44
C SER A 548 8.67 -18.96 58.09
N ALA A 549 7.49 -18.39 57.86
CA ALA A 549 6.77 -18.52 56.59
C ALA A 549 7.57 -17.89 55.43
N SER A 550 7.54 -18.58 54.29
CA SER A 550 8.16 -18.13 53.05
C SER A 550 7.23 -18.41 51.86
N LEU A 551 7.16 -17.45 50.93
CA LEU A 551 6.59 -17.64 49.60
C LEU A 551 7.67 -18.17 48.68
N VAL A 552 7.37 -19.23 47.93
CA VAL A 552 8.37 -19.87 47.06
C VAL A 552 7.94 -19.81 45.60
N SER A 553 8.93 -19.69 44.71
CA SER A 553 8.69 -19.79 43.26
C SER A 553 8.11 -21.17 42.86
N ARG A 554 7.15 -21.19 41.92
CA ARG A 554 6.55 -22.45 41.43
C ARG A 554 7.58 -23.42 40.84
N SER A 555 8.59 -22.88 40.15
CA SER A 555 9.70 -23.65 39.58
C SER A 555 10.50 -24.37 40.68
N PHE A 556 10.81 -23.68 41.78
CA PHE A 556 11.49 -24.28 42.93
C PHE A 556 10.66 -25.40 43.56
N LEU A 557 9.38 -25.13 43.87
CA LEU A 557 8.50 -26.11 44.52
C LEU A 557 8.45 -27.43 43.74
N THR A 558 8.35 -27.34 42.40
CA THR A 558 8.31 -28.50 41.50
C THR A 558 9.67 -29.20 41.44
N SER A 559 10.76 -28.44 41.33
CA SER A 559 12.12 -28.99 41.21
C SER A 559 12.60 -29.67 42.50
N ALA A 560 12.21 -29.15 43.67
CA ALA A 560 12.53 -29.68 44.98
C ALA A 560 11.53 -30.74 45.46
N ASN A 561 10.46 -31.00 44.68
CA ASN A 561 9.38 -31.93 45.00
C ASN A 561 8.75 -31.67 46.40
N LEU A 562 8.59 -30.39 46.75
CA LEU A 562 7.99 -29.93 48.00
C LEU A 562 6.49 -29.70 47.82
N ARG A 563 5.74 -29.73 48.93
CA ARG A 563 4.33 -29.37 48.99
C ARG A 563 4.12 -28.14 49.87
N LEU A 564 2.96 -27.50 49.72
CA LEU A 564 2.53 -26.45 50.65
C LEU A 564 2.53 -27.02 52.07
N GLY A 565 3.21 -26.31 52.97
CA GLY A 565 3.40 -26.70 54.36
C GLY A 565 4.64 -27.53 54.67
N ASP A 566 5.44 -27.93 53.69
CA ASP A 566 6.72 -28.58 53.95
C ASP A 566 7.76 -27.55 54.45
N ARG A 567 8.76 -28.05 55.19
CA ARG A 567 9.90 -27.24 55.63
C ARG A 567 11.11 -27.47 54.74
N TYR A 568 11.90 -26.43 54.54
CA TYR A 568 13.13 -26.48 53.77
C TYR A 568 14.18 -25.55 54.37
N THR A 569 15.45 -25.87 54.16
CA THR A 569 16.56 -25.07 54.68
C THR A 569 17.20 -24.26 53.56
N VAL A 570 17.60 -23.05 53.88
CA VAL A 570 18.32 -22.13 53.00
C VAL A 570 19.62 -21.74 53.68
N LEU A 571 20.74 -21.84 52.96
CA LEU A 571 22.03 -21.34 53.42
C LEU A 571 22.19 -19.86 53.06
N PHE A 572 22.39 -19.04 54.09
CA PHE A 572 22.91 -17.68 54.00
C PHE A 572 24.40 -17.72 54.30
N GLU A 573 25.24 -17.66 53.25
CA GLU A 573 26.69 -17.85 53.34
C GLU A 573 27.10 -19.14 54.07
N ASN A 574 27.29 -19.10 55.41
CA ASN A 574 27.64 -20.24 56.27
C ASN A 574 26.54 -20.60 57.31
N LYS A 575 25.42 -19.88 57.36
CA LYS A 575 24.34 -20.10 58.33
C LYS A 575 23.11 -20.71 57.66
N ALA A 576 22.68 -21.86 58.19
CA ALA A 576 21.51 -22.58 57.70
C ALA A 576 20.25 -22.11 58.44
N VAL A 577 19.25 -21.62 57.70
CA VAL A 577 17.98 -21.11 58.24
C VAL A 577 16.82 -21.95 57.69
N GLU A 578 15.90 -22.34 58.55
CA GLU A 578 14.74 -23.17 58.19
C GLU A 578 13.53 -22.28 57.86
N PHE A 579 12.89 -22.54 56.72
CA PHE A 579 11.66 -21.87 56.30
C PHE A 579 10.53 -22.88 56.09
N TYR A 580 9.31 -22.38 56.26
CA TYR A 580 8.06 -23.08 56.02
C TYR A 580 7.43 -22.58 54.71
N VAL A 581 7.07 -23.48 53.80
CA VAL A 581 6.42 -23.11 52.53
C VAL A 581 4.97 -22.71 52.80
N ALA A 582 4.72 -21.40 52.88
CA ALA A 582 3.38 -20.88 53.16
C ALA A 582 2.49 -20.86 51.90
N GLU A 583 3.02 -20.33 50.80
CA GLU A 583 2.31 -20.18 49.53
C GLU A 583 3.27 -20.20 48.34
N VAL A 584 2.69 -20.35 47.13
CA VAL A 584 3.44 -20.35 45.87
C VAL A 584 3.15 -19.07 45.08
N VAL A 585 4.20 -18.51 44.49
CA VAL A 585 4.11 -17.35 43.59
C VAL A 585 4.81 -17.65 42.26
N ASP A 586 4.30 -17.09 41.17
CA ASP A 586 4.91 -17.22 39.85
C ASP A 586 5.91 -16.09 39.59
N TYR A 587 5.56 -14.88 40.02
CA TYR A 587 6.39 -13.68 39.94
C TYR A 587 6.29 -12.89 41.24
N PHE A 588 7.35 -12.17 41.58
CA PHE A 588 7.34 -11.20 42.67
C PHE A 588 8.32 -10.08 42.31
N PRO A 589 7.98 -8.78 42.46
CA PRO A 589 8.88 -7.69 42.08
C PRO A 589 10.29 -7.86 42.67
N MET A 590 11.30 -7.43 41.91
CA MET A 590 12.75 -7.64 42.14
C MET A 590 13.27 -9.07 42.03
N LEU A 591 12.40 -10.08 41.90
CA LEU A 591 12.79 -11.49 41.83
C LEU A 591 12.57 -12.06 40.43
N TYR A 592 13.62 -12.66 39.86
CA TYR A 592 13.65 -13.06 38.46
C TYR A 592 13.68 -14.60 38.35
N PRO A 593 12.54 -15.27 38.06
CA PRO A 593 12.49 -16.73 37.94
C PRO A 593 13.43 -17.33 36.89
N ASP A 594 13.86 -16.54 35.90
CA ASP A 594 14.84 -16.90 34.88
C ASP A 594 16.29 -16.96 35.41
N GLN A 595 16.59 -16.27 36.51
CA GLN A 595 17.93 -16.23 37.12
C GLN A 595 18.19 -17.35 38.14
N GLY A 596 17.14 -17.99 38.66
CA GLY A 596 17.26 -19.04 39.67
C GLY A 596 15.99 -19.17 40.53
N PRO A 597 15.96 -20.13 41.48
CA PRO A 597 14.86 -20.21 42.44
C PRO A 597 14.83 -18.94 43.29
N PHE A 598 13.63 -18.48 43.64
CA PHE A 598 13.47 -17.33 44.52
C PHE A 598 12.47 -17.56 45.63
N PHE A 599 12.62 -16.76 46.69
CA PHE A 599 11.91 -16.86 47.96
C PHE A 599 11.53 -15.46 48.47
N VAL A 600 10.42 -15.35 49.20
CA VAL A 600 10.02 -14.13 49.91
C VAL A 600 9.72 -14.48 51.36
N ALA A 601 10.33 -13.79 52.32
CA ALA A 601 10.17 -14.08 53.74
C ALA A 601 10.03 -12.80 54.57
N ASN A 602 9.64 -12.95 55.84
CA ASN A 602 9.57 -11.84 56.79
C ASN A 602 10.97 -11.32 57.13
N LEU A 603 11.17 -10.00 57.05
CA LEU A 603 12.45 -9.35 57.35
C LEU A 603 12.91 -9.59 58.78
N GLU A 604 12.02 -9.39 59.75
CA GLU A 604 12.30 -9.59 61.19
C GLU A 604 12.81 -11.00 61.48
N TYR A 605 12.15 -12.04 60.94
CA TYR A 605 12.58 -13.43 61.13
C TYR A 605 13.97 -13.68 60.55
N VAL A 606 14.29 -13.14 59.37
CA VAL A 606 15.63 -13.29 58.79
C VAL A 606 16.67 -12.63 59.70
N TYR A 607 16.40 -11.44 60.23
CA TYR A 607 17.29 -10.72 61.14
C TYR A 607 17.48 -11.42 62.48
N ASP A 608 16.42 -12.00 63.06
CA ASP A 608 16.52 -12.84 64.25
C ASP A 608 17.44 -14.04 64.03
N GLN A 609 17.48 -14.56 62.79
CA GLN A 609 18.30 -15.70 62.43
C GLN A 609 19.73 -15.32 62.06
N ILE A 610 20.02 -14.22 61.38
CA ILE A 610 21.39 -13.93 60.87
C ILE A 610 22.05 -12.69 61.46
N GLY A 611 21.31 -11.86 62.21
CA GLY A 611 21.76 -10.56 62.70
C GLY A 611 21.19 -9.39 61.87
N ILE A 612 21.19 -8.20 62.46
CA ILE A 612 20.71 -6.97 61.81
C ILE A 612 21.76 -6.49 60.80
N GLU A 613 21.31 -6.22 59.58
CA GLU A 613 22.11 -5.64 58.51
C GLU A 613 21.39 -4.41 57.91
N PRO A 614 22.12 -3.50 57.22
CA PRO A 614 21.49 -2.38 56.52
C PRO A 614 20.50 -2.88 55.46
N TYR A 615 19.23 -2.44 55.57
CA TYR A 615 18.20 -2.67 54.56
C TYR A 615 18.12 -1.54 53.54
N ARG A 616 17.28 -1.75 52.53
CA ARG A 616 16.83 -0.71 51.59
C ARG A 616 15.38 -0.38 51.86
N THR A 617 14.98 0.83 51.51
CA THR A 617 13.62 1.31 51.77
C THR A 617 12.94 1.71 50.48
N LEU A 618 11.80 1.06 50.24
CA LEU A 618 10.86 1.47 49.20
C LEU A 618 10.03 2.65 49.70
N VAL A 619 10.02 3.75 48.96
CA VAL A 619 9.29 4.97 49.32
C VAL A 619 8.27 5.30 48.24
N LYS A 620 6.99 5.31 48.65
CA LYS A 620 5.86 5.75 47.84
C LYS A 620 5.62 7.23 48.04
N VAL A 621 5.47 7.96 46.95
CA VAL A 621 5.42 9.42 46.96
C VAL A 621 4.05 9.92 46.51
N GLU A 622 3.60 11.05 47.05
CA GLU A 622 2.34 11.68 46.67
C GLU A 622 2.24 11.93 45.14
N PRO A 623 1.04 11.87 44.55
CA PRO A 623 0.84 12.21 43.15
C PRO A 623 1.21 13.69 42.89
N GLY A 624 2.28 13.92 42.11
CA GLY A 624 2.74 15.26 41.72
C GLY A 624 3.93 15.81 42.50
N ALA A 625 4.31 15.19 43.63
CA ALA A 625 5.55 15.54 44.32
C ALA A 625 6.78 15.09 43.51
N ARG A 626 7.85 15.91 43.54
CA ARG A 626 9.12 15.63 42.86
C ARG A 626 9.97 14.72 43.71
N SER A 627 10.44 13.61 43.15
CA SER A 627 11.25 12.62 43.86
C SER A 627 12.51 13.22 44.47
N GLY A 628 13.18 14.15 43.77
CA GLY A 628 14.38 14.82 44.28
C GLY A 628 14.14 15.65 45.54
N ASP A 629 13.01 16.36 45.61
CA ASP A 629 12.64 17.18 46.78
C ASP A 629 12.35 16.28 48.00
N VAL A 630 11.72 15.12 47.77
CA VAL A 630 11.44 14.12 48.82
C VAL A 630 12.74 13.49 49.32
N VAL A 631 13.64 13.09 48.43
CA VAL A 631 14.96 12.52 48.82
C VAL A 631 15.77 13.54 49.60
N GLN A 632 15.79 14.81 49.17
CA GLN A 632 16.49 15.86 49.91
C GLN A 632 15.89 16.07 51.30
N THR A 633 14.56 16.04 51.42
CA THR A 633 13.87 16.14 52.73
C THR A 633 14.26 14.98 53.65
N LEU A 634 14.39 13.76 53.13
CA LEU A 634 14.84 12.59 53.91
C LEU A 634 16.31 12.75 54.36
N ILE A 635 17.18 13.28 53.50
CA ILE A 635 18.57 13.59 53.86
C ILE A 635 18.62 14.65 54.96
N ASP A 636 17.83 15.72 54.84
CA ASP A 636 17.76 16.81 55.82
C ASP A 636 17.22 16.34 57.18
N GLN A 637 16.39 15.28 57.21
CA GLN A 637 15.86 14.64 58.42
C GLN A 637 16.80 13.57 59.02
N GLY A 638 17.98 13.35 58.41
CA GLY A 638 19.01 12.47 58.94
C GLY A 638 19.10 11.08 58.31
N VAL A 639 18.41 10.81 57.19
CA VAL A 639 18.63 9.59 56.40
C VAL A 639 19.94 9.72 55.63
N ALA A 640 20.94 8.91 55.95
CA ALA A 640 22.17 8.85 55.19
C ALA A 640 21.95 8.00 53.92
N VAL A 641 21.86 8.67 52.77
CA VAL A 641 21.57 8.02 51.47
C VAL A 641 22.87 7.77 50.70
N GLU A 642 23.14 6.52 50.33
CA GLU A 642 24.24 6.14 49.44
C GLU A 642 23.90 6.48 47.99
N TYR A 643 22.72 6.02 47.55
CA TYR A 643 22.14 6.37 46.26
C TYR A 643 20.64 6.04 46.23
N THR A 644 19.96 6.57 45.21
CA THR A 644 18.53 6.33 45.01
C THR A 644 18.26 5.83 43.59
N ARG A 645 17.26 4.96 43.45
CA ARG A 645 16.67 4.65 42.15
C ARG A 645 15.24 5.19 42.11
N ASP A 646 14.94 6.01 41.11
CA ASP A 646 13.62 6.60 40.93
C ASP A 646 12.94 5.99 39.70
N SER A 647 11.86 5.23 39.92
CA SER A 647 11.11 4.60 38.84
C SER A 647 10.40 5.62 37.94
N ARG A 648 9.90 6.72 38.50
CA ARG A 648 9.26 7.83 37.75
C ARG A 648 10.28 8.52 36.85
N ALA A 649 11.49 8.77 37.36
CA ALA A 649 12.59 9.34 36.58
C ALA A 649 13.04 8.40 35.45
N VAL A 650 13.19 7.10 35.73
CA VAL A 650 13.54 6.10 34.70
C VAL A 650 12.47 6.07 33.61
N ILE A 651 11.19 6.01 33.97
CA ILE A 651 10.08 6.04 32.99
C ILE A 651 10.09 7.33 32.17
N ALA A 652 10.30 8.49 32.81
CA ALA A 652 10.35 9.79 32.14
C ALA A 652 11.55 9.89 31.18
N GLN A 653 12.72 9.42 31.60
CA GLN A 653 13.94 9.41 30.79
C GLN A 653 13.82 8.47 29.60
N THR A 654 13.24 7.28 29.76
CA THR A 654 13.06 6.37 28.63
C THR A 654 11.97 6.83 27.67
N ARG A 655 10.95 7.57 28.14
CA ARG A 655 9.96 8.23 27.26
C ARG A 655 10.58 9.28 26.34
N VAL A 656 11.76 9.81 26.68
CA VAL A 656 12.49 10.75 25.83
C VAL A 656 13.55 10.08 24.94
N ASP A 657 13.67 8.75 24.99
CA ASP A 657 14.59 8.00 24.13
C ASP A 657 14.24 8.23 22.64
N PRO A 658 15.21 8.62 21.79
CA PRO A 658 15.01 8.80 20.35
C PRO A 658 14.46 7.56 19.63
N GLN A 659 14.86 6.34 20.02
CA GLN A 659 14.39 5.11 19.39
C GLN A 659 12.90 4.89 19.63
N ARG A 660 12.49 5.13 20.88
CA ARG A 660 11.11 5.06 21.29
C ARG A 660 10.30 6.18 20.63
N THR A 661 10.78 7.42 20.68
CA THR A 661 10.15 8.59 20.04
C THR A 661 9.88 8.32 18.56
N ALA A 662 10.86 7.77 17.84
CA ALA A 662 10.69 7.42 16.45
C ALA A 662 9.66 6.31 16.26
N LEU A 663 9.76 5.19 16.98
CA LEU A 663 8.81 4.06 16.89
C LEU A 663 7.37 4.55 17.09
N PHE A 664 7.10 5.24 18.20
CA PHE A 664 5.77 5.76 18.51
C PHE A 664 5.34 6.86 17.53
N GLY A 665 6.28 7.71 17.08
CA GLY A 665 6.01 8.75 16.09
C GLY A 665 5.60 8.19 14.74
N ALA A 666 6.28 7.16 14.23
CA ALA A 666 5.92 6.52 12.97
C ALA A 666 4.63 5.70 13.07
N LEU A 667 4.36 5.02 14.20
CA LEU A 667 3.06 4.38 14.44
C LEU A 667 1.93 5.42 14.47
N THR A 668 2.17 6.57 15.12
CA THR A 668 1.22 7.69 15.21
C THR A 668 0.95 8.31 13.84
N ILE A 669 2.00 8.55 13.03
CA ILE A 669 1.84 9.09 11.67
C ILE A 669 1.18 8.09 10.75
N GLY A 670 1.58 6.82 10.77
CA GLY A 670 0.95 5.78 9.97
C GLY A 670 -0.55 5.71 10.24
N PHE A 671 -0.93 5.77 11.52
CA PHE A 671 -2.32 5.86 11.97
C PHE A 671 -3.02 7.13 11.48
N ALA A 672 -2.41 8.30 11.65
CA ALA A 672 -2.98 9.58 11.21
C ALA A 672 -3.18 9.62 9.68
N VAL A 673 -2.19 9.16 8.91
CA VAL A 673 -2.28 9.03 7.45
C VAL A 673 -3.40 8.07 7.08
N ALA A 674 -3.53 6.93 7.75
CA ALA A 674 -4.63 6.00 7.50
C ALA A 674 -6.00 6.64 7.71
N ILE A 675 -6.18 7.40 8.79
CA ILE A 675 -7.42 8.16 9.04
C ILE A 675 -7.68 9.17 7.92
N VAL A 676 -6.69 10.00 7.56
CA VAL A 676 -6.84 11.01 6.50
C VAL A 676 -7.19 10.37 5.16
N LEU A 677 -6.54 9.27 4.79
CA LEU A 677 -6.82 8.56 3.55
C LEU A 677 -8.22 7.93 3.55
N VAL A 678 -8.70 7.43 4.69
CA VAL A 678 -10.08 6.96 4.82
C VAL A 678 -11.07 8.11 4.68
N VAL A 679 -10.80 9.26 5.31
CA VAL A 679 -11.63 10.48 5.17
C VAL A 679 -11.76 10.88 3.71
N LEU A 680 -10.61 11.05 3.04
CA LEU A 680 -10.56 11.43 1.64
C LEU A 680 -11.18 10.37 0.73
N GLY A 681 -10.89 9.09 0.97
CA GLY A 681 -11.41 7.97 0.18
C GLY A 681 -12.91 7.82 0.29
N PHE A 682 -13.46 7.98 1.50
CA PHE A 682 -14.90 8.02 1.72
C PHE A 682 -15.55 9.23 1.04
N ALA A 683 -14.96 10.42 1.18
CA ALA A 683 -15.50 11.64 0.55
C ALA A 683 -15.52 11.52 -0.99
N LEU A 684 -14.40 11.09 -1.59
CA LEU A 684 -14.29 10.85 -3.03
C LEU A 684 -15.28 9.78 -3.50
N TYR A 685 -15.35 8.66 -2.78
CA TYR A 685 -16.28 7.59 -3.10
C TYR A 685 -17.73 8.05 -3.03
N THR A 686 -18.10 8.75 -1.97
CA THR A 686 -19.45 9.27 -1.75
C THR A 686 -19.84 10.22 -2.88
N PHE A 687 -18.99 11.19 -3.19
CA PHE A 687 -19.19 12.15 -4.27
C PHE A 687 -19.38 11.47 -5.64
N LEU A 688 -18.46 10.57 -6.01
CA LEU A 688 -18.45 9.91 -7.32
C LEU A 688 -19.57 8.86 -7.45
N SER A 689 -19.89 8.16 -6.36
CA SER A 689 -21.03 7.23 -6.31
C SER A 689 -22.34 7.98 -6.56
N TYR A 690 -22.49 9.19 -6.01
CA TYR A 690 -23.68 10.01 -6.25
C TYR A 690 -23.75 10.52 -7.69
N GLU A 691 -22.67 11.08 -8.23
CA GLU A 691 -22.62 11.61 -9.60
C GLU A 691 -23.00 10.52 -10.64
N SER A 692 -22.46 9.30 -10.46
CA SER A 692 -22.76 8.18 -11.36
C SER A 692 -24.18 7.63 -11.25
N ARG A 693 -24.92 7.92 -10.17
CA ARG A 693 -26.25 7.37 -9.87
C ARG A 693 -27.39 8.36 -10.03
N ILE A 694 -27.12 9.62 -10.42
CA ILE A 694 -28.14 10.67 -10.58
C ILE A 694 -29.31 10.21 -11.47
N ALA A 695 -29.04 9.56 -12.60
CA ALA A 695 -30.08 9.08 -13.50
C ALA A 695 -30.95 7.97 -12.87
N GLN A 696 -30.33 7.03 -12.15
CA GLN A 696 -31.04 5.93 -11.47
C GLN A 696 -31.93 6.47 -10.34
N LEU A 697 -31.42 7.44 -9.57
CA LEU A 697 -32.16 8.11 -8.51
C LEU A 697 -33.33 8.94 -9.08
N GLY A 698 -33.13 9.57 -10.24
CA GLY A 698 -34.19 10.28 -10.97
C GLY A 698 -35.32 9.36 -11.42
N ILE A 699 -35.00 8.17 -11.96
CA ILE A 699 -36.00 7.15 -12.34
C ILE A 699 -36.76 6.65 -11.11
N LEU A 700 -36.06 6.35 -10.01
CA LEU A 700 -36.70 5.91 -8.76
C LEU A 700 -37.64 6.98 -8.19
N ARG A 701 -37.28 8.26 -8.30
CA ARG A 701 -38.17 9.38 -7.94
C ARG A 701 -39.39 9.46 -8.85
N ALA A 702 -39.22 9.24 -10.15
CA ALA A 702 -40.32 9.21 -11.11
C ALA A 702 -41.28 8.02 -10.88
N ILE A 703 -40.77 6.88 -10.42
CA ILE A 703 -41.56 5.70 -10.03
C ILE A 703 -42.35 5.92 -8.72
N GLY A 704 -42.00 6.96 -7.94
CA GLY A 704 -42.78 7.40 -6.77
C GLY A 704 -42.03 7.33 -5.43
N LEU A 705 -40.72 7.07 -5.41
CA LEU A 705 -39.94 7.21 -4.17
C LEU A 705 -39.79 8.69 -3.79
N SER A 706 -40.14 9.01 -2.54
CA SER A 706 -39.92 10.36 -1.99
C SER A 706 -38.44 10.66 -1.80
N THR A 707 -38.07 11.94 -1.80
CA THR A 707 -36.70 12.40 -1.54
C THR A 707 -36.15 11.85 -0.21
N ARG A 708 -36.97 11.84 0.84
CA ARG A 708 -36.60 11.28 2.15
C ARG A 708 -36.30 9.78 2.09
N GLN A 709 -37.05 9.03 1.29
CA GLN A 709 -36.84 7.59 1.10
C GLN A 709 -35.59 7.29 0.28
N LEU A 710 -35.23 8.13 -0.69
CA LEU A 710 -33.97 8.01 -1.43
C LEU A 710 -32.77 8.36 -0.56
N LEU A 711 -32.85 9.45 0.20
CA LEU A 711 -31.82 9.83 1.18
C LEU A 711 -31.59 8.70 2.18
N ALA A 712 -32.67 8.16 2.78
CA ALA A 712 -32.57 7.04 3.72
C ALA A 712 -31.93 5.78 3.11
N ALA A 713 -32.18 5.50 1.82
CA ALA A 713 -31.54 4.38 1.13
C ALA A 713 -30.02 4.59 0.97
N LEU A 714 -29.61 5.78 0.52
CA LEU A 714 -28.19 6.12 0.35
C LEU A 714 -27.44 6.12 1.68
N PHE A 715 -28.06 6.62 2.75
CA PHE A 715 -27.48 6.58 4.09
C PHE A 715 -27.36 5.16 4.64
N ALA A 716 -28.38 4.33 4.44
CA ALA A 716 -28.32 2.92 4.83
C ALA A 716 -27.21 2.18 4.07
N GLU A 717 -27.02 2.48 2.78
CA GLU A 717 -25.90 1.97 1.98
C GLU A 717 -24.55 2.39 2.59
N GLN A 718 -24.31 3.69 2.83
CA GLN A 718 -23.04 4.15 3.42
C GLN A 718 -22.80 3.57 4.80
N THR A 719 -23.83 3.51 5.64
CA THR A 719 -23.75 2.93 6.99
C THR A 719 -23.34 1.47 6.93
N LEU A 720 -23.90 0.69 6.00
CA LEU A 720 -23.55 -0.71 5.81
C LEU A 720 -22.10 -0.88 5.34
N LEU A 721 -21.66 -0.06 4.38
CA LEU A 721 -20.29 -0.12 3.85
C LEU A 721 -19.25 0.25 4.91
N ILE A 722 -19.46 1.35 5.64
CA ILE A 722 -18.59 1.78 6.74
C ILE A 722 -18.60 0.74 7.86
N GLY A 723 -19.78 0.31 8.31
CA GLY A 723 -19.91 -0.67 9.38
C GLY A 723 -19.22 -2.00 9.05
N MET A 724 -19.29 -2.43 7.79
CA MET A 724 -18.61 -3.64 7.33
C MET A 724 -17.09 -3.47 7.24
N GLY A 725 -16.60 -2.34 6.73
CA GLY A 725 -15.17 -2.02 6.73
C GLY A 725 -14.59 -1.94 8.14
N ILE A 726 -15.33 -1.34 9.08
CA ILE A 726 -14.96 -1.32 10.51
C ILE A 726 -14.96 -2.73 11.10
N ALA A 727 -16.02 -3.51 10.91
CA ALA A 727 -16.13 -4.85 11.50
C ALA A 727 -15.03 -5.79 10.98
N LEU A 728 -14.79 -5.81 9.66
CA LEU A 728 -13.74 -6.61 9.03
C LEU A 728 -12.35 -6.11 9.44
N GLY A 729 -12.14 -4.78 9.45
CA GLY A 729 -10.88 -4.17 9.83
C GLY A 729 -10.51 -4.43 11.29
N THR A 730 -11.45 -4.26 12.22
CA THR A 730 -11.24 -4.53 13.64
C THR A 730 -11.03 -6.02 13.89
N GLY A 731 -11.82 -6.90 13.26
CA GLY A 731 -11.62 -8.33 13.37
C GLY A 731 -10.22 -8.75 12.91
N LEU A 732 -9.79 -8.25 11.75
CA LEU A 732 -8.45 -8.50 11.22
C LEU A 732 -7.35 -7.89 12.10
N GLY A 733 -7.54 -6.68 12.62
CA GLY A 733 -6.63 -6.00 13.53
C GLY A 733 -6.42 -6.78 14.82
N VAL A 734 -7.50 -7.18 15.50
CA VAL A 734 -7.43 -7.99 16.74
C VAL A 734 -6.75 -9.34 16.50
N ILE A 735 -7.04 -10.02 15.38
CA ILE A 735 -6.32 -11.25 15.02
C ILE A 735 -4.83 -10.97 14.84
N THR A 736 -4.48 -9.89 14.15
CA THR A 736 -3.08 -9.48 13.95
C THR A 736 -2.41 -9.19 15.29
N ASP A 737 -3.10 -8.52 16.22
CA ASP A 737 -2.59 -8.20 17.56
C ASP A 737 -2.21 -9.47 18.33
N HIS A 738 -3.12 -10.45 18.37
CA HIS A 738 -2.89 -11.70 19.09
C HIS A 738 -1.80 -12.57 18.47
N LEU A 739 -1.66 -12.56 17.14
CA LEU A 739 -0.67 -13.36 16.44
C LEU A 739 0.73 -12.74 16.53
N PHE A 740 0.86 -11.41 16.40
CA PHE A 740 2.15 -10.80 16.13
C PHE A 740 2.72 -9.92 17.23
N VAL A 741 1.89 -9.24 18.04
CA VAL A 741 2.39 -8.40 19.14
C VAL A 741 3.21 -9.19 20.17
N PRO A 742 2.93 -10.48 20.48
CA PRO A 742 3.80 -11.27 21.35
C PRO A 742 5.25 -11.36 20.87
N PHE A 743 5.54 -11.29 19.57
CA PHE A 743 6.91 -11.33 19.05
C PHE A 743 7.68 -10.02 19.23
N LEU A 744 7.00 -8.94 19.59
CA LEU A 744 7.64 -7.64 19.88
C LEU A 744 8.27 -7.58 21.28
N GLN A 745 8.33 -8.70 21.99
CA GLN A 745 9.06 -8.82 23.25
C GLN A 745 10.56 -8.56 23.05
N VAL A 746 11.11 -7.63 23.83
CA VAL A 746 12.49 -7.14 23.68
C VAL A 746 13.39 -7.66 24.82
N GLY A 747 14.45 -8.43 24.48
CA GLY A 747 15.60 -8.74 25.35
C GLY A 747 15.98 -10.24 25.48
N ALA A 748 17.26 -10.53 25.74
CA ALA A 748 17.81 -11.87 26.03
C ALA A 748 17.61 -12.34 27.48
N GLU A 749 17.35 -11.43 28.41
CA GLU A 749 17.08 -11.70 29.83
C GLU A 749 15.88 -10.83 30.23
N GLY A 750 14.85 -11.43 30.84
CA GLY A 750 13.62 -10.70 31.20
C GLY A 750 12.36 -11.06 30.41
N GLN A 751 11.95 -12.33 30.47
CA GLN A 751 10.52 -12.70 30.30
C GLN A 751 9.67 -12.34 31.55
N THR A 752 10.17 -11.42 32.36
CA THR A 752 9.78 -11.20 33.74
C THR A 752 9.59 -9.68 33.95
N PRO A 753 8.37 -9.22 34.24
CA PRO A 753 7.14 -10.00 34.36
C PRO A 753 6.61 -10.46 32.99
N ARG A 754 5.68 -11.43 32.99
CA ARG A 754 5.06 -11.95 31.75
C ARG A 754 4.55 -10.81 30.86
N PHE A 755 4.89 -10.85 29.58
CA PHE A 755 4.41 -9.89 28.59
C PHE A 755 2.91 -10.07 28.31
N VAL A 756 2.11 -9.03 28.54
CA VAL A 756 0.66 -9.06 28.36
C VAL A 756 0.28 -8.21 27.16
N VAL A 757 -0.33 -8.83 26.15
CA VAL A 757 -0.87 -8.11 25.00
C VAL A 757 -2.19 -7.44 25.38
N GLN A 758 -2.29 -6.14 25.10
CA GLN A 758 -3.51 -5.36 25.32
C GLN A 758 -3.97 -4.74 24.01
N SER A 759 -5.22 -5.02 23.64
CA SER A 759 -5.86 -4.35 22.50
C SER A 759 -6.28 -2.93 22.89
N ALA A 760 -5.97 -1.96 22.02
CA ALA A 760 -6.20 -0.54 22.25
C ALA A 760 -7.66 -0.12 22.00
N TRP A 761 -8.58 -0.68 22.77
CA TRP A 761 -10.03 -0.41 22.63
C TRP A 761 -10.39 1.06 22.81
N GLU A 762 -9.69 1.80 23.66
CA GLU A 762 -9.93 3.24 23.88
C GLU A 762 -9.56 4.07 22.66
N ASP A 763 -8.40 3.82 22.05
CA ASP A 763 -7.98 4.51 20.83
C ASP A 763 -8.84 4.10 19.63
N LEU A 764 -9.26 2.84 19.57
CA LEU A 764 -10.15 2.36 18.53
C LEU A 764 -11.55 3.00 18.61
N ARG A 765 -12.05 3.31 19.82
CA ARG A 765 -13.27 4.12 20.00
C ARG A 765 -13.12 5.52 19.40
N ARG A 766 -11.93 6.14 19.49
CA ARG A 766 -11.66 7.45 18.85
C ARG A 766 -11.70 7.34 17.33
N VAL A 767 -11.16 6.26 16.75
CA VAL A 767 -11.30 5.99 15.30
C VAL A 767 -12.76 5.87 14.90
N TYR A 768 -13.54 5.07 15.65
CA TYR A 768 -14.97 4.91 15.36
C TYR A 768 -15.74 6.21 15.46
N ALA A 769 -15.38 7.09 16.40
CA ALA A 769 -15.96 8.42 16.51
C ALA A 769 -15.66 9.28 15.27
N VAL A 770 -14.42 9.26 14.75
CA VAL A 770 -14.06 9.97 13.51
C VAL A 770 -14.83 9.42 12.31
N LEU A 771 -14.90 8.10 12.15
CA LEU A 771 -15.66 7.46 11.06
C LEU A 771 -17.17 7.74 11.18
N GLY A 772 -17.71 7.81 12.40
CA GLY A 772 -19.08 8.22 12.67
C GLY A 772 -19.34 9.68 12.30
N LEU A 773 -18.44 10.59 12.68
CA LEU A 773 -18.51 12.00 12.28
C LEU A 773 -18.44 12.17 10.76
N MET A 774 -17.61 11.38 10.07
CA MET A 774 -17.58 11.37 8.60
C MET A 774 -18.90 10.92 7.98
N LEU A 775 -19.55 9.88 8.55
CA LEU A 775 -20.85 9.43 8.09
C LEU A 775 -21.91 10.53 8.26
N LEU A 776 -21.86 11.29 9.38
CA LEU A 776 -22.74 12.43 9.62
C LEU A 776 -22.46 13.60 8.67
N ALA A 777 -21.19 13.94 8.44
CA ALA A 777 -20.82 14.99 7.50
C ALA A 777 -21.20 14.61 6.05
N GLY A 778 -21.00 13.35 5.66
CA GLY A 778 -21.46 12.83 4.37
C GLY A 778 -22.98 12.88 4.23
N TRP A 779 -23.71 12.64 5.33
CA TRP A 779 -25.16 12.80 5.37
C TRP A 779 -25.61 14.26 5.23
N GLU A 780 -24.94 15.20 5.90
CA GLU A 780 -25.21 16.63 5.77
C GLU A 780 -24.98 17.10 4.33
N VAL A 781 -23.86 16.73 3.71
CA VAL A 781 -23.60 17.02 2.29
C VAL A 781 -24.67 16.39 1.39
N LEU A 782 -25.10 15.16 1.68
CA LEU A 782 -26.16 14.49 0.93
C LEU A 782 -27.49 15.26 1.04
N GLN A 783 -27.86 15.70 2.24
CA GLN A 783 -29.04 16.55 2.46
C GLN A 783 -28.93 17.85 1.67
N ASP A 784 -27.80 18.54 1.76
CA ASP A 784 -27.55 19.82 1.09
C ASP A 784 -27.66 19.70 -0.44
N VAL A 785 -27.10 18.65 -1.02
CA VAL A 785 -27.23 18.36 -2.46
C VAL A 785 -28.67 18.09 -2.86
N PHE A 786 -29.42 17.32 -2.07
CA PHE A 786 -30.82 17.00 -2.36
C PHE A 786 -31.77 18.17 -2.12
N ASP A 787 -31.50 19.01 -1.13
CA ASP A 787 -32.24 20.23 -0.84
C ASP A 787 -32.04 21.23 -1.98
N ARG A 788 -30.81 21.41 -2.48
CA ARG A 788 -30.55 22.19 -3.71
C ARG A 788 -31.29 21.65 -4.95
N LEU A 789 -31.47 20.33 -5.03
CA LEU A 789 -32.21 19.68 -6.12
C LEU A 789 -33.75 19.71 -5.94
N SER A 790 -34.26 20.04 -4.75
CA SER A 790 -35.70 19.99 -4.42
C SER A 790 -36.30 21.32 -4.01
N GLY A 791 -35.51 22.29 -3.57
CA GLY A 791 -35.89 23.67 -3.25
C GLY A 791 -34.83 24.66 -3.72
N GLY A 792 -35.23 25.65 -4.52
CA GLY A 792 -34.37 26.73 -4.98
C GLY A 792 -34.07 27.74 -3.87
N GLN A 793 -33.30 27.34 -2.84
CA GLN A 793 -32.68 28.34 -1.96
C GLN A 793 -31.62 29.09 -2.75
N LEU A 794 -31.80 30.40 -2.87
CA LEU A 794 -30.85 31.29 -3.51
C LEU A 794 -29.54 31.28 -2.70
N PRO A 795 -28.39 30.95 -3.32
CA PRO A 795 -27.13 30.85 -2.59
C PRO A 795 -26.76 32.18 -1.93
N GLU A 796 -26.37 32.15 -0.65
CA GLU A 796 -25.78 33.32 0.02
C GLU A 796 -24.47 33.70 -0.69
N VAL A 797 -24.44 34.93 -1.21
CA VAL A 797 -23.31 35.42 -2.00
C VAL A 797 -22.26 36.01 -1.06
N THR A 798 -21.22 35.24 -0.78
CA THR A 798 -20.00 35.72 -0.11
C THR A 798 -19.14 36.55 -1.09
N PRO A 799 -18.30 37.48 -0.62
CA PRO A 799 -17.36 38.22 -1.47
C PRO A 799 -16.45 37.32 -2.31
N VAL A 800 -16.11 36.14 -1.77
CA VAL A 800 -15.33 35.11 -2.46
C VAL A 800 -16.12 34.49 -3.61
N SER A 801 -17.39 34.16 -3.39
CA SER A 801 -18.26 33.63 -4.46
C SER A 801 -18.49 34.66 -5.57
N LEU A 802 -18.61 35.96 -5.23
CA LEU A 802 -18.70 37.05 -6.21
C LEU A 802 -17.40 37.21 -7.02
N ALA A 803 -16.24 37.16 -6.36
CA ALA A 803 -14.94 37.23 -7.01
C ALA A 803 -14.72 36.05 -7.98
N LEU A 804 -15.10 34.84 -7.57
CA LEU A 804 -15.06 33.65 -8.43
C LEU A 804 -16.03 33.79 -9.62
N LEU A 805 -17.22 34.34 -9.41
CA LEU A 805 -18.20 34.55 -10.49
C LEU A 805 -17.68 35.57 -11.53
N LEU A 806 -17.10 36.68 -11.07
CA LEU A 806 -16.48 37.70 -11.92
C LEU A 806 -15.23 37.18 -12.65
N ALA A 807 -14.50 36.22 -12.07
CA ALA A 807 -13.34 35.60 -12.70
C ALA A 807 -13.72 34.49 -13.71
N THR A 808 -14.77 33.73 -13.44
CA THR A 808 -15.21 32.60 -14.28
C THR A 808 -16.05 33.05 -15.48
N LEU A 809 -16.78 34.17 -15.38
CA LEU A 809 -17.61 34.68 -16.48
C LEU A 809 -16.78 35.03 -17.74
N PRO A 810 -15.66 35.78 -17.68
CA PRO A 810 -14.81 36.02 -18.84
C PRO A 810 -14.22 34.74 -19.43
N LEU A 811 -13.84 33.78 -18.57
CA LEU A 811 -13.28 32.50 -18.99
C LEU A 811 -14.33 31.70 -19.78
N ASN A 812 -15.55 31.58 -19.27
CA ASN A 812 -16.63 30.89 -19.97
C ASN A 812 -16.99 31.58 -21.30
N ILE A 813 -17.01 32.92 -21.34
CA ILE A 813 -17.22 33.69 -22.59
C ILE A 813 -16.11 33.38 -23.61
N PHE A 814 -14.85 33.37 -23.18
CA PHE A 814 -13.72 33.01 -24.03
C PHE A 814 -13.84 31.57 -24.54
N THR A 815 -14.16 30.61 -23.68
CA THR A 815 -14.36 29.20 -24.03
C THR A 815 -15.46 29.03 -25.07
N VAL A 816 -16.64 29.64 -24.87
CA VAL A 816 -17.75 29.59 -25.84
C VAL A 816 -17.36 30.23 -27.18
N TRP A 817 -16.61 31.33 -27.16
CA TRP A 817 -16.12 31.97 -28.37
C TRP A 817 -15.11 31.07 -29.11
N TYR A 818 -14.14 30.52 -28.40
CA TYR A 818 -13.07 29.69 -28.97
C TYR A 818 -13.61 28.37 -29.50
N GLU A 819 -14.38 27.64 -28.69
CA GLU A 819 -15.03 26.39 -29.07
C GLU A 819 -16.07 26.60 -30.17
N GLY A 820 -16.87 27.66 -30.10
CA GLY A 820 -17.85 27.98 -31.14
C GLY A 820 -17.20 28.40 -32.47
N LYS A 821 -16.02 29.04 -32.42
CA LYS A 821 -15.22 29.36 -33.62
C LYS A 821 -14.59 28.09 -34.19
N ARG A 822 -13.97 27.26 -33.33
CA ARG A 822 -13.26 26.05 -33.76
C ARG A 822 -14.22 24.94 -34.20
N GLY A 823 -15.36 24.80 -33.53
CA GLY A 823 -16.45 23.91 -33.90
C GLY A 823 -17.01 24.21 -35.28
N ARG A 824 -17.18 25.49 -35.64
CA ARG A 824 -17.60 25.89 -37.00
C ARG A 824 -16.50 25.70 -38.05
N GLN A 825 -15.24 25.97 -37.70
CA GLN A 825 -14.12 25.76 -38.63
C GLN A 825 -13.82 24.27 -38.89
N LEU A 826 -14.06 23.40 -37.91
CA LEU A 826 -13.76 21.97 -37.97
C LEU A 826 -15.00 21.11 -38.29
N GLY A 827 -16.19 21.70 -38.43
CA GLY A 827 -17.44 20.95 -38.59
C GLY A 827 -17.74 20.00 -37.41
N SER A 828 -17.41 20.41 -36.18
CA SER A 828 -17.50 19.53 -35.00
C SER A 828 -18.71 19.84 -34.14
N ASP A 829 -19.71 18.95 -34.22
CA ASP A 829 -20.93 19.04 -33.41
C ASP A 829 -20.69 18.90 -31.91
N ILE A 830 -19.63 18.19 -31.51
CA ILE A 830 -19.23 18.06 -30.10
C ILE A 830 -18.77 19.43 -29.57
N LEU A 831 -17.88 20.13 -30.29
CA LEU A 831 -17.43 21.47 -29.91
C LEU A 831 -18.57 22.49 -29.92
N ILE A 832 -19.53 22.35 -30.83
CA ILE A 832 -20.72 23.21 -30.87
C ILE A 832 -21.68 22.90 -29.72
N ALA A 833 -21.87 21.62 -29.37
CA ALA A 833 -22.69 21.19 -28.23
C ALA A 833 -22.06 21.62 -26.91
N ASP A 834 -20.75 21.48 -26.76
CA ASP A 834 -20.02 21.87 -25.55
C ASP A 834 -20.01 23.40 -25.39
N ALA A 835 -19.76 24.15 -26.47
CA ALA A 835 -19.93 25.60 -26.48
C ALA A 835 -21.36 26.03 -26.14
N THR A 836 -22.37 25.23 -26.50
CA THR A 836 -23.77 25.51 -26.16
C THR A 836 -24.07 25.21 -24.69
N SER A 837 -23.47 24.16 -24.11
CA SER A 837 -23.53 23.82 -22.69
C SER A 837 -22.86 24.91 -21.84
N THR A 838 -21.63 25.31 -22.20
CA THR A 838 -20.89 26.40 -21.54
C THR A 838 -21.61 27.74 -21.68
N ARG A 839 -22.36 27.96 -22.77
CA ARG A 839 -23.21 29.16 -22.92
C ARG A 839 -24.34 29.22 -21.89
N VAL A 840 -24.90 28.08 -21.47
CA VAL A 840 -25.88 28.04 -20.38
C VAL A 840 -25.23 28.50 -19.07
N ASN A 841 -23.98 28.11 -18.79
CA ASN A 841 -23.24 28.55 -17.60
C ASN A 841 -23.00 30.07 -17.58
N ILE A 842 -22.79 30.70 -18.75
CA ILE A 842 -22.70 32.16 -18.88
C ILE A 842 -24.04 32.80 -18.49
N PHE A 843 -25.16 32.29 -18.99
CA PHE A 843 -26.49 32.82 -18.66
C PHE A 843 -26.83 32.65 -17.18
N VAL A 844 -26.52 31.49 -16.59
CA VAL A 844 -26.72 31.23 -15.15
C VAL A 844 -25.87 32.19 -14.30
N SER A 845 -24.60 32.39 -14.67
CA SER A 845 -23.71 33.32 -13.98
C SER A 845 -24.19 34.78 -14.13
N LEU A 846 -24.64 35.17 -15.32
CA LEU A 846 -25.20 36.50 -15.56
C LEU A 846 -26.51 36.72 -14.80
N SER A 847 -27.35 35.70 -14.66
CA SER A 847 -28.56 35.76 -13.84
C SER A 847 -28.26 35.91 -12.37
N ALA A 848 -27.29 35.15 -11.84
CA ALA A 848 -26.85 35.32 -10.46
C ALA A 848 -26.31 36.74 -10.22
N LEU A 849 -25.57 37.29 -11.17
CA LEU A 849 -25.04 38.66 -11.11
C LEU A 849 -26.16 39.72 -11.16
N ILE A 850 -27.15 39.54 -12.04
CA ILE A 850 -28.31 40.44 -12.17
C ILE A 850 -29.22 40.33 -10.93
N GLY A 851 -29.45 39.13 -10.41
CA GLY A 851 -30.20 38.92 -9.17
C GLY A 851 -29.51 39.59 -7.96
N LEU A 852 -28.18 39.50 -7.89
CA LEU A 852 -27.39 40.19 -6.87
C LEU A 852 -27.46 41.73 -7.00
N LEU A 853 -27.26 42.25 -8.21
CA LEU A 853 -27.37 43.69 -8.49
C LEU A 853 -28.78 44.18 -8.15
N GLY A 854 -29.82 43.43 -8.54
CA GLY A 854 -31.22 43.68 -8.22
C GLY A 854 -31.48 43.73 -6.72
N ALA A 855 -30.97 42.77 -5.95
CA ALA A 855 -31.07 42.76 -4.50
C ALA A 855 -30.35 43.97 -3.86
N SER A 856 -29.18 44.36 -4.38
CA SER A 856 -28.39 45.48 -3.85
C SER A 856 -29.04 46.85 -4.09
N ILE A 857 -29.87 46.99 -5.12
CA ILE A 857 -30.62 48.22 -5.43
C ILE A 857 -32.08 48.18 -4.95
N GLY A 858 -32.45 47.19 -4.12
CA GLY A 858 -33.79 47.09 -3.52
C GLY A 858 -34.88 46.53 -4.46
N LEU A 859 -34.51 45.84 -5.54
CA LEU A 859 -35.40 45.18 -6.49
C LEU A 859 -35.25 43.64 -6.42
N PRO A 860 -35.66 42.98 -5.31
CA PRO A 860 -35.49 41.54 -5.13
C PRO A 860 -36.32 40.70 -6.12
N TRP A 861 -37.34 41.27 -6.76
CA TRP A 861 -38.15 40.59 -7.78
C TRP A 861 -37.42 40.42 -9.13
N LEU A 862 -36.32 41.16 -9.35
CA LEU A 862 -35.54 41.11 -10.58
C LEU A 862 -34.93 39.71 -10.81
N ASP A 863 -34.50 39.07 -9.73
CA ASP A 863 -33.96 37.71 -9.73
C ASP A 863 -35.00 36.69 -10.22
N ILE A 864 -36.25 36.81 -9.76
CA ILE A 864 -37.37 35.94 -10.17
C ILE A 864 -37.67 36.09 -11.66
N VAL A 865 -37.66 37.32 -12.19
CA VAL A 865 -37.92 37.59 -13.61
C VAL A 865 -36.82 37.02 -14.50
N VAL A 866 -35.56 37.15 -14.09
CA VAL A 866 -34.43 36.61 -14.86
C VAL A 866 -34.37 35.08 -14.77
N ALA A 867 -34.65 34.51 -13.59
CA ALA A 867 -34.78 33.07 -13.40
C ALA A 867 -35.90 32.49 -14.29
N LEU A 868 -37.07 33.13 -14.36
CA LEU A 868 -38.16 32.74 -15.26
C LEU A 868 -37.74 32.81 -16.74
N GLY A 869 -36.95 33.82 -17.12
CA GLY A 869 -36.37 33.93 -18.47
C GLY A 869 -35.43 32.78 -18.81
N ILE A 870 -34.56 32.38 -17.87
CA ILE A 870 -33.68 31.21 -18.04
C ILE A 870 -34.49 29.93 -18.10
N VAL A 871 -35.46 29.74 -17.22
CA VAL A 871 -36.35 28.57 -17.23
C VAL A 871 -37.05 28.47 -18.58
N ALA A 872 -37.62 29.55 -19.11
CA ALA A 872 -38.24 29.57 -20.44
C ALA A 872 -37.25 29.24 -21.56
N TYR A 873 -36.02 29.74 -21.49
CA TYR A 873 -34.96 29.45 -22.46
C TYR A 873 -34.47 28.00 -22.40
N VAL A 874 -34.27 27.46 -21.19
CA VAL A 874 -33.90 26.06 -20.95
C VAL A 874 -35.03 25.15 -21.41
N PHE A 875 -36.29 25.46 -21.08
CA PHE A 875 -37.45 24.71 -21.58
C PHE A 875 -37.54 24.76 -23.11
N ARG A 876 -37.32 25.91 -23.74
CA ARG A 876 -37.28 26.02 -25.22
C ARG A 876 -36.14 25.18 -25.81
N SER A 877 -34.97 25.20 -25.18
CA SER A 877 -33.80 24.43 -25.61
C SER A 877 -34.01 22.93 -25.42
N ALA A 878 -34.55 22.52 -24.27
CA ALA A 878 -34.91 21.14 -23.96
C ALA A 878 -36.02 20.65 -24.88
N TYR A 879 -37.08 21.43 -25.11
CA TYR A 879 -38.14 21.11 -26.06
C TYR A 879 -37.59 20.94 -27.48
N ARG A 880 -36.69 21.84 -27.92
CA ARG A 880 -36.02 21.72 -29.21
C ARG A 880 -35.18 20.44 -29.28
N ILE A 881 -34.34 20.16 -28.27
CA ILE A 881 -33.52 18.94 -28.22
C ILE A 881 -34.40 17.69 -28.21
N ILE A 882 -35.46 17.67 -27.39
CA ILE A 882 -36.40 16.55 -27.31
C ILE A 882 -37.09 16.35 -28.66
N ARG A 883 -37.58 17.42 -29.30
CA ARG A 883 -38.18 17.34 -30.63
C ARG A 883 -37.18 16.82 -31.67
N ASP A 884 -35.95 17.33 -31.66
CA ASP A 884 -34.91 16.96 -32.63
C ASP A 884 -34.37 15.54 -32.37
N THR A 885 -34.42 15.05 -31.13
CA THR A 885 -33.98 13.69 -30.73
C THR A 885 -35.11 12.67 -30.79
N ALA A 886 -36.37 13.10 -30.67
CA ALA A 886 -37.54 12.21 -30.72
C ALA A 886 -37.57 11.45 -32.05
N GLY A 887 -37.32 12.12 -33.18
CA GLY A 887 -37.23 11.46 -34.49
C GLY A 887 -36.19 10.34 -34.52
N VAL A 888 -34.99 10.60 -34.00
CA VAL A 888 -33.90 9.63 -33.90
C VAL A 888 -34.24 8.45 -32.98
N LEU A 889 -34.92 8.70 -31.84
CA LEU A 889 -35.32 7.65 -30.90
C LEU A 889 -36.53 6.82 -31.39
N THR A 890 -37.37 7.38 -32.24
CA THR A 890 -38.51 6.69 -32.85
C THR A 890 -38.17 5.99 -34.16
N ASP A 891 -36.89 5.94 -34.55
CA ASP A 891 -36.43 5.41 -35.84
C ASP A 891 -37.20 6.02 -37.03
N SER A 892 -37.40 7.35 -37.01
CA SER A 892 -38.02 8.05 -38.15
C SER A 892 -37.12 7.94 -39.38
N ALA A 893 -37.71 7.69 -40.56
CA ALA A 893 -36.98 7.54 -41.82
C ALA A 893 -36.03 8.73 -42.06
N ALA A 894 -34.72 8.46 -42.07
CA ALA A 894 -33.68 9.48 -42.28
C ALA A 894 -33.56 9.92 -43.76
N ILE A 895 -33.91 9.02 -44.68
CA ILE A 895 -33.91 9.24 -46.13
C ILE A 895 -35.26 8.77 -46.69
N ASP A 896 -35.80 9.51 -47.66
CA ASP A 896 -37.02 9.12 -48.38
C ASP A 896 -36.85 7.71 -48.97
N PRO A 897 -37.68 6.73 -48.55
CA PRO A 897 -37.63 5.36 -49.07
C PRO A 897 -37.67 5.27 -50.60
N ARG A 898 -38.40 6.18 -51.27
CA ARG A 898 -38.54 6.16 -52.74
C ARG A 898 -37.22 6.42 -53.45
N LEU A 899 -36.43 7.35 -52.93
CA LEU A 899 -35.12 7.69 -53.50
C LEU A 899 -34.17 6.49 -53.42
N VAL A 900 -34.22 5.73 -52.32
CA VAL A 900 -33.42 4.53 -52.11
C VAL A 900 -33.87 3.40 -53.04
N GLU A 901 -35.18 3.20 -53.20
CA GLU A 901 -35.74 2.21 -54.13
C GLU A 901 -35.32 2.49 -55.57
N ASP A 902 -35.35 3.76 -56.01
CA ASP A 902 -34.94 4.17 -57.35
C ASP A 902 -33.44 3.94 -57.59
N ILE A 903 -32.59 4.23 -56.60
CA ILE A 903 -31.15 3.97 -56.69
C ILE A 903 -30.87 2.46 -56.75
N ALA A 904 -31.54 1.66 -55.92
CA ALA A 904 -31.36 0.20 -55.91
C ALA A 904 -31.84 -0.43 -57.24
N ARG A 905 -32.98 0.00 -57.78
CA ARG A 905 -33.48 -0.45 -59.10
C ARG A 905 -32.61 -0.03 -60.28
N SER A 906 -31.76 0.99 -60.10
CA SER A 906 -30.81 1.38 -61.16
C SER A 906 -29.69 0.36 -61.38
N VAL A 907 -29.54 -0.62 -60.50
CA VAL A 907 -28.56 -1.71 -60.63
C VAL A 907 -29.17 -2.84 -61.46
N PRO A 908 -28.54 -3.22 -62.60
CA PRO A 908 -28.99 -4.35 -63.41
C PRO A 908 -29.11 -5.63 -62.59
N GLY A 909 -30.24 -6.33 -62.71
CA GLY A 909 -30.54 -7.58 -61.98
C GLY A 909 -31.37 -7.41 -60.70
N VAL A 910 -31.64 -6.17 -60.25
CA VAL A 910 -32.61 -5.89 -59.18
C VAL A 910 -34.01 -5.70 -59.79
N TRP A 911 -34.94 -6.63 -59.53
CA TRP A 911 -36.33 -6.52 -60.00
C TRP A 911 -37.12 -5.54 -59.14
N PHE A 912 -37.01 -5.66 -57.82
CA PHE A 912 -37.70 -4.79 -56.86
C PHE A 912 -36.82 -4.51 -55.66
N ALA A 913 -36.83 -3.28 -55.15
CA ALA A 913 -36.37 -2.97 -53.81
C ALA A 913 -37.60 -2.79 -52.92
N THR A 914 -37.61 -3.41 -51.74
CA THR A 914 -38.73 -3.37 -50.80
C THR A 914 -38.21 -3.26 -49.37
N ARG A 915 -39.11 -2.92 -48.44
CA ARG A 915 -38.80 -2.80 -47.00
C ARG A 915 -37.60 -1.88 -46.71
N VAL A 916 -37.47 -0.79 -47.47
CA VAL A 916 -36.45 0.22 -47.19
C VAL A 916 -36.69 0.84 -45.82
N ARG A 917 -35.67 0.76 -44.97
CA ARG A 917 -35.60 1.38 -43.66
C ARG A 917 -34.32 2.18 -43.57
N SER A 918 -34.46 3.44 -43.21
CA SER A 918 -33.33 4.34 -42.97
C SER A 918 -33.47 4.89 -41.54
N ARG A 919 -32.38 4.85 -40.76
CA ARG A 919 -32.35 5.37 -39.39
C ARG A 919 -31.02 6.07 -39.11
N GLY A 920 -31.02 6.99 -38.16
CA GLY A 920 -29.82 7.74 -37.78
C GLY A 920 -29.92 9.23 -38.12
N ARG A 921 -28.79 9.92 -38.03
CA ARG A 921 -28.66 11.37 -38.30
C ARG A 921 -28.24 11.60 -39.75
N GLU A 922 -28.36 12.83 -40.24
CA GLU A 922 -28.02 13.21 -41.63
C GLU A 922 -26.58 12.83 -42.04
N ASP A 923 -25.67 12.63 -41.08
CA ASP A 923 -24.26 12.27 -41.24
C ASP A 923 -23.90 10.84 -40.79
N ASP A 924 -24.87 10.09 -40.25
CA ASP A 924 -24.72 8.72 -39.71
C ASP A 924 -25.94 7.85 -40.01
N VAL A 925 -26.33 7.81 -41.29
CA VAL A 925 -27.49 7.05 -41.76
C VAL A 925 -27.12 5.58 -41.92
N HIS A 926 -27.87 4.72 -41.24
CA HIS A 926 -27.87 3.28 -41.44
C HIS A 926 -29.08 2.89 -42.29
N LEU A 927 -28.82 2.18 -43.38
CA LEU A 927 -29.80 1.77 -44.36
C LEU A 927 -29.98 0.25 -44.34
N ASP A 928 -31.22 -0.22 -44.38
CA ASP A 928 -31.57 -1.64 -44.56
C ASP A 928 -32.62 -1.72 -45.67
N LEU A 929 -32.41 -2.59 -46.65
CA LEU A 929 -33.36 -2.82 -47.73
C LEU A 929 -33.32 -4.27 -48.20
N HIS A 930 -34.45 -4.73 -48.72
CA HIS A 930 -34.56 -6.02 -49.36
C HIS A 930 -34.57 -5.83 -50.88
N ILE A 931 -33.72 -6.54 -51.61
CA ILE A 931 -33.76 -6.58 -53.08
C ILE A 931 -34.27 -7.94 -53.55
N LYS A 932 -35.16 -7.93 -54.53
CA LYS A 932 -35.62 -9.13 -55.24
C LYS A 932 -34.79 -9.32 -56.49
N VAL A 933 -34.15 -10.47 -56.61
CA VAL A 933 -33.35 -10.90 -57.77
C VAL A 933 -33.93 -12.17 -58.38
N ASP A 934 -33.46 -12.55 -59.56
CA ASP A 934 -33.90 -13.76 -60.25
C ASP A 934 -33.66 -15.02 -59.38
N PRO A 935 -34.67 -15.87 -59.12
CA PRO A 935 -34.49 -17.11 -58.35
C PRO A 935 -33.51 -18.11 -58.95
N ALA A 936 -33.27 -18.06 -60.26
CA ALA A 936 -32.30 -18.92 -60.95
C ALA A 936 -30.85 -18.39 -60.86
N MET A 937 -30.65 -17.21 -60.25
CA MET A 937 -29.35 -16.57 -60.12
C MET A 937 -28.44 -17.30 -59.12
N ALA A 938 -27.18 -17.53 -59.52
CA ALA A 938 -26.18 -18.09 -58.62
C ALA A 938 -25.91 -17.14 -57.43
N THR A 939 -25.67 -17.71 -56.25
CA THR A 939 -25.46 -16.94 -54.99
C THR A 939 -24.33 -15.91 -55.12
N GLU A 940 -23.28 -16.23 -55.87
CA GLU A 940 -22.15 -15.33 -56.13
C GLU A 940 -22.57 -14.09 -56.94
N GLN A 941 -23.41 -14.28 -57.97
CA GLN A 941 -23.96 -13.18 -58.78
C GLN A 941 -24.92 -12.31 -57.97
N ALA A 942 -25.76 -12.94 -57.14
CA ALA A 942 -26.68 -12.22 -56.26
C ALA A 942 -25.92 -11.37 -55.22
N HIS A 943 -24.82 -11.90 -54.66
CA HIS A 943 -23.95 -11.16 -53.76
C HIS A 943 -23.24 -9.99 -54.45
N ALA A 944 -22.80 -10.16 -55.71
CA ALA A 944 -22.21 -9.09 -56.49
C ALA A 944 -23.22 -7.94 -56.75
N ILE A 945 -24.48 -8.27 -57.05
CA ILE A 945 -25.55 -7.27 -57.22
C ILE A 945 -25.82 -6.54 -55.90
N ALA A 946 -25.92 -7.25 -54.78
CA ALA A 946 -26.10 -6.62 -53.46
C ALA A 946 -24.94 -5.68 -53.11
N SER A 947 -23.70 -6.07 -53.41
CA SER A 947 -22.49 -5.25 -53.21
C SER A 947 -22.50 -3.99 -54.08
N GLU A 948 -22.97 -4.09 -55.33
CA GLU A 948 -23.10 -2.94 -56.23
C GLU A 948 -24.22 -1.99 -55.78
N VAL A 949 -25.34 -2.51 -55.27
CA VAL A 949 -26.41 -1.71 -54.66
C VAL A 949 -25.88 -0.95 -53.44
N GLU A 950 -25.18 -1.63 -52.53
CA GLU A 950 -24.52 -1.01 -51.36
C GLU A 950 -23.57 0.13 -51.78
N ARG A 951 -22.71 -0.14 -52.77
CA ARG A 951 -21.74 0.84 -53.29
C ARG A 951 -22.43 2.07 -53.87
N ARG A 952 -23.48 1.90 -54.67
CA ARG A 952 -24.22 3.02 -55.28
C ARG A 952 -24.99 3.83 -54.25
N LEU A 953 -25.57 3.19 -53.24
CA LEU A 953 -26.25 3.87 -52.15
C LEU A 953 -25.28 4.74 -51.35
N ARG A 954 -24.10 4.22 -50.98
CA ARG A 954 -23.04 4.99 -50.30
C ARG A 954 -22.48 6.15 -51.13
N HIS A 955 -22.42 6.00 -52.46
CA HIS A 955 -21.86 7.04 -53.32
C HIS A 955 -22.88 8.13 -53.68
N ARG A 956 -24.16 7.79 -53.88
CA ARG A 956 -25.19 8.75 -54.30
C ARG A 956 -25.89 9.46 -53.14
N LEU A 957 -25.91 8.85 -51.95
CA LEU A 957 -26.52 9.42 -50.76
C LEU A 957 -25.42 9.89 -49.80
N THR A 958 -25.36 11.20 -49.56
CA THR A 958 -24.45 11.78 -48.57
C THR A 958 -24.91 11.42 -47.16
N GLY A 959 -24.02 10.87 -46.33
CA GLY A 959 -24.29 10.55 -44.93
C GLY A 959 -24.63 9.09 -44.63
N VAL A 960 -24.69 8.20 -45.64
CA VAL A 960 -24.86 6.76 -45.42
C VAL A 960 -23.54 6.13 -44.99
N VAL A 961 -23.46 5.71 -43.72
CA VAL A 961 -22.27 5.06 -43.13
C VAL A 961 -22.29 3.56 -43.40
N ASP A 962 -23.48 2.96 -43.35
CA ASP A 962 -23.66 1.53 -43.53
C ASP A 962 -24.97 1.23 -44.27
N ALA A 963 -24.94 0.30 -45.23
CA ALA A 963 -26.10 -0.12 -46.00
C ALA A 963 -26.14 -1.64 -46.10
N VAL A 964 -27.10 -2.26 -45.42
CA VAL A 964 -27.31 -3.72 -45.41
C VAL A 964 -28.35 -4.06 -46.46
N VAL A 965 -27.94 -4.86 -47.46
CA VAL A 965 -28.80 -5.30 -48.56
C VAL A 965 -29.15 -6.78 -48.36
N HIS A 966 -30.40 -7.06 -47.96
CA HIS A 966 -30.92 -8.41 -47.88
C HIS A 966 -31.40 -8.88 -49.26
N ILE A 967 -30.94 -10.05 -49.70
CA ILE A 967 -31.33 -10.64 -50.98
C ILE A 967 -32.51 -11.58 -50.75
N GLU A 968 -33.61 -11.34 -51.46
CA GLU A 968 -34.76 -12.26 -51.53
C GLU A 968 -34.91 -12.78 -52.96
N PRO A 969 -35.24 -14.07 -53.15
CA PRO A 969 -35.64 -14.53 -54.47
C PRO A 969 -36.96 -13.88 -54.87
N GLY A 970 -37.09 -13.51 -56.14
CA GLY A 970 -38.37 -13.12 -56.72
C GLY A 970 -39.42 -14.23 -56.56
N GLU A 971 -40.69 -13.87 -56.40
CA GLU A 971 -41.77 -14.85 -56.53
C GLU A 971 -41.92 -15.18 -58.03
N ALA A 972 -41.23 -16.22 -58.50
CA ALA A 972 -41.44 -16.76 -59.83
C ALA A 972 -42.74 -17.57 -59.89
N ALA A 973 -43.35 -17.59 -61.08
CA ALA A 973 -44.51 -18.41 -61.45
C ALA A 973 -44.33 -19.89 -61.04
N PRO A 974 -45.42 -20.67 -60.86
CA PRO A 974 -45.32 -22.08 -60.47
C PRO A 974 -44.33 -22.82 -61.36
N LEU A 975 -43.35 -23.47 -60.71
CA LEU A 975 -42.31 -24.28 -61.34
C LEU A 975 -42.93 -25.22 -62.38
N SER A 976 -42.29 -25.35 -63.54
CA SER A 976 -42.71 -26.36 -64.51
C SER A 976 -42.58 -27.76 -63.87
N GLU A 977 -43.37 -28.73 -64.32
CA GLU A 977 -43.36 -30.10 -63.77
C GLU A 977 -41.93 -30.70 -63.76
N TRP A 978 -41.11 -30.31 -64.74
CA TRP A 978 -39.69 -30.67 -64.86
C TRP A 978 -38.81 -30.07 -63.77
N ASP A 979 -38.99 -28.77 -63.48
CA ASP A 979 -38.23 -28.07 -62.45
C ASP A 979 -38.54 -28.60 -61.04
N ALA A 980 -39.80 -29.01 -60.81
CA ALA A 980 -40.22 -29.62 -59.55
C ALA A 980 -39.56 -31.00 -59.33
N ILE A 981 -39.40 -31.79 -60.40
CA ILE A 981 -38.66 -33.07 -60.35
C ILE A 981 -37.17 -32.82 -60.13
N ALA A 982 -36.57 -31.85 -60.83
CA ALA A 982 -35.16 -31.48 -60.68
C ALA A 982 -34.82 -31.01 -59.25
N VAL A 983 -35.68 -30.18 -58.65
CA VAL A 983 -35.52 -29.71 -57.26
C VAL A 983 -35.61 -30.87 -56.27
N ARG A 984 -36.54 -31.81 -56.47
CA ARG A 984 -36.66 -33.01 -55.61
C ARG A 984 -35.44 -33.92 -55.70
N LEU A 985 -34.94 -34.17 -56.91
CA LEU A 985 -33.75 -34.99 -57.11
C LEU A 985 -32.50 -34.35 -56.50
N ARG A 986 -32.33 -33.02 -56.64
CA ARG A 986 -31.26 -32.27 -55.94
C ARG A 986 -31.37 -32.39 -54.42
N ALA A 987 -32.56 -32.23 -53.86
CA ALA A 987 -32.78 -32.36 -52.42
C ALA A 987 -32.49 -33.77 -51.89
N LEU A 988 -32.80 -34.82 -52.67
CA LEU A 988 -32.47 -36.20 -52.33
C LEU A 988 -30.95 -36.47 -52.38
N ALA A 989 -30.25 -35.91 -53.36
CA ALA A 989 -28.79 -36.01 -53.49
C ALA A 989 -28.08 -35.29 -52.34
N ASP A 990 -28.49 -34.06 -52.01
CA ASP A 990 -27.95 -33.27 -50.89
C ASP A 990 -28.12 -34.03 -49.55
N GLY A 991 -29.26 -34.69 -49.35
CA GLY A 991 -29.53 -35.50 -48.16
C GLY A 991 -28.60 -36.71 -47.99
N LEU A 992 -27.89 -37.10 -49.05
CA LEU A 992 -26.87 -38.15 -49.06
C LEU A 992 -25.43 -37.60 -49.15
N GLY A 993 -25.26 -36.27 -49.15
CA GLY A 993 -23.97 -35.60 -49.30
C GLY A 993 -23.40 -35.68 -50.71
N LEU A 994 -24.25 -35.80 -51.72
CA LEU A 994 -23.89 -35.88 -53.14
C LEU A 994 -24.24 -34.58 -53.85
N GLY A 995 -23.39 -34.13 -54.78
CA GLY A 995 -23.73 -33.06 -55.71
C GLY A 995 -24.36 -33.65 -56.98
N VAL A 996 -25.30 -32.95 -57.61
CA VAL A 996 -25.85 -33.38 -58.90
C VAL A 996 -25.96 -32.22 -59.89
N HIS A 997 -25.50 -32.44 -61.12
CA HIS A 997 -25.54 -31.46 -62.20
C HIS A 997 -25.94 -32.14 -63.54
N ASN A 998 -26.13 -31.36 -64.61
CA ASN A 998 -26.57 -31.85 -65.94
C ASN A 998 -27.81 -32.77 -65.92
N LEU A 999 -28.81 -32.43 -65.13
CA LEU A 999 -30.03 -33.22 -65.05
C LEU A 999 -30.89 -33.07 -66.32
N HIS A 1000 -31.05 -34.15 -67.07
CA HIS A 1000 -31.91 -34.25 -68.25
C HIS A 1000 -33.13 -35.12 -67.94
N ILE A 1001 -34.32 -34.69 -68.32
CA ILE A 1001 -35.56 -35.44 -68.11
C ILE A 1001 -36.25 -35.62 -69.45
N ASP A 1002 -36.31 -36.86 -69.92
CA ASP A 1002 -37.05 -37.26 -71.11
C ASP A 1002 -38.39 -37.89 -70.73
N VAL A 1003 -39.42 -37.64 -71.54
CA VAL A 1003 -40.78 -38.16 -71.30
C VAL A 1003 -41.27 -38.98 -72.47
N LEU A 1004 -41.55 -40.24 -72.16
CA LEU A 1004 -42.08 -41.23 -73.10
C LEU A 1004 -43.34 -41.84 -72.48
N ASP A 1005 -44.49 -41.65 -73.14
CA ASP A 1005 -45.80 -42.20 -72.75
C ASP A 1005 -46.19 -41.98 -71.27
N GLY A 1006 -45.98 -40.76 -70.77
CA GLY A 1006 -46.37 -40.38 -69.41
C GLY A 1006 -45.46 -40.95 -68.30
N ARG A 1007 -44.25 -41.37 -68.67
CA ARG A 1007 -43.21 -41.80 -67.72
C ARG A 1007 -41.91 -41.04 -67.94
N TYR A 1008 -41.11 -40.92 -66.88
CA TYR A 1008 -39.88 -40.13 -66.84
C TYR A 1008 -38.66 -41.02 -67.01
N LEU A 1009 -37.74 -40.62 -67.87
CA LEU A 1009 -36.37 -41.12 -67.93
C LEU A 1009 -35.47 -39.98 -67.48
N VAL A 1010 -34.65 -40.19 -66.45
CA VAL A 1010 -33.76 -39.16 -65.91
C VAL A 1010 -32.31 -39.55 -66.18
N ASP A 1011 -31.54 -38.64 -66.77
CA ASP A 1011 -30.09 -38.72 -66.86
C ASP A 1011 -29.49 -37.64 -65.94
N VAL A 1012 -28.52 -38.00 -65.10
CA VAL A 1012 -27.94 -37.07 -64.13
C VAL A 1012 -26.49 -37.41 -63.80
N ASP A 1013 -25.64 -36.39 -63.81
CA ASP A 1013 -24.25 -36.50 -63.36
C ASP A 1013 -24.22 -36.31 -61.84
N VAL A 1014 -23.67 -37.29 -61.12
CA VAL A 1014 -23.62 -37.33 -59.64
C VAL A 1014 -22.17 -37.18 -59.18
N GLU A 1015 -21.89 -36.07 -58.50
CA GLU A 1015 -20.61 -35.77 -57.90
C GLU A 1015 -20.46 -36.48 -56.55
N VAL A 1016 -19.42 -37.29 -56.43
CA VAL A 1016 -19.08 -38.03 -55.22
C VAL A 1016 -17.66 -37.66 -54.77
N ASN A 1017 -17.44 -37.54 -53.46
CA ASN A 1017 -16.14 -37.17 -52.91
C ASN A 1017 -15.00 -38.07 -53.46
N SER A 1018 -13.97 -37.44 -54.02
CA SER A 1018 -12.84 -38.11 -54.68
C SER A 1018 -11.97 -38.99 -53.76
N THR A 1019 -12.19 -38.96 -52.45
CA THR A 1019 -11.45 -39.77 -51.46
C THR A 1019 -12.11 -41.12 -51.15
N LEU A 1020 -13.35 -41.34 -51.59
CA LEU A 1020 -14.08 -42.60 -51.39
C LEU A 1020 -13.64 -43.67 -52.41
N SER A 1021 -13.68 -44.94 -52.01
CA SER A 1021 -13.44 -46.04 -52.95
C SER A 1021 -14.61 -46.17 -53.94
N LEU A 1022 -14.36 -46.65 -55.16
CA LEU A 1022 -15.41 -46.82 -56.18
C LEU A 1022 -16.60 -47.64 -55.66
N THR A 1023 -16.37 -48.65 -54.82
CA THR A 1023 -17.42 -49.46 -54.20
C THR A 1023 -18.28 -48.64 -53.23
N GLN A 1024 -17.68 -47.73 -52.46
CA GLN A 1024 -18.40 -46.83 -51.55
C GLN A 1024 -19.16 -45.75 -52.31
N SER A 1025 -18.53 -45.15 -53.33
CA SER A 1025 -19.19 -44.16 -54.18
C SER A 1025 -20.37 -44.75 -54.94
N HIS A 1026 -20.22 -45.96 -55.48
CA HIS A 1026 -21.31 -46.65 -56.16
C HIS A 1026 -22.47 -47.03 -55.21
N ALA A 1027 -22.17 -47.41 -53.95
CA ALA A 1027 -23.21 -47.69 -52.95
C ALA A 1027 -24.06 -46.44 -52.63
N LEU A 1028 -23.44 -45.27 -52.51
CA LEU A 1028 -24.15 -44.00 -52.28
C LEU A 1028 -25.03 -43.62 -53.47
N VAL A 1029 -24.52 -43.78 -54.69
CA VAL A 1029 -25.29 -43.48 -55.91
C VAL A 1029 -26.42 -44.49 -56.11
N THR A 1030 -26.20 -45.77 -55.81
CA THR A 1030 -27.27 -46.79 -55.82
C THR A 1030 -28.37 -46.46 -54.82
N GLU A 1031 -28.01 -45.96 -53.63
CA GLU A 1031 -28.99 -45.51 -52.64
C GLU A 1031 -29.74 -44.26 -53.12
N PHE A 1032 -29.06 -43.33 -53.77
CA PHE A 1032 -29.68 -42.17 -54.42
C PHE A 1032 -30.69 -42.58 -55.50
N GLU A 1033 -30.32 -43.47 -56.42
CA GLU A 1033 -31.21 -44.01 -57.46
C GLU A 1033 -32.43 -44.71 -56.87
N ALA A 1034 -32.24 -45.51 -55.81
CA ALA A 1034 -33.32 -46.20 -55.12
C ALA A 1034 -34.31 -45.23 -54.46
N ARG A 1035 -33.80 -44.17 -53.82
CA ARG A 1035 -34.66 -43.12 -53.22
C ARG A 1035 -35.38 -42.30 -54.30
N ALA A 1036 -34.70 -41.97 -55.40
CA ALA A 1036 -35.29 -41.28 -56.54
C ALA A 1036 -36.46 -42.08 -57.15
N ARG A 1037 -36.29 -43.39 -57.36
CA ARG A 1037 -37.36 -44.28 -57.84
C ARG A 1037 -38.52 -44.41 -56.85
N SER A 1038 -38.25 -44.35 -55.55
CA SER A 1038 -39.30 -44.43 -54.53
C SER A 1038 -40.10 -43.13 -54.39
N ASP A 1039 -39.46 -41.96 -54.53
CA ASP A 1039 -40.10 -40.66 -54.30
C ASP A 1039 -40.83 -40.11 -55.55
N LEU A 1040 -40.50 -40.64 -56.74
CA LEU A 1040 -41.07 -40.23 -58.02
C LEU A 1040 -41.88 -41.37 -58.67
N PRO A 1041 -43.21 -41.44 -58.46
CA PRO A 1041 -44.06 -42.56 -58.91
C PRO A 1041 -44.21 -42.73 -60.44
N GLY A 1042 -43.56 -41.88 -61.26
CA GLY A 1042 -43.52 -41.96 -62.72
C GLY A 1042 -42.13 -42.21 -63.32
N LEU A 1043 -41.09 -42.38 -62.51
CA LEU A 1043 -39.71 -42.61 -62.96
C LEU A 1043 -39.54 -44.05 -63.46
N THR A 1044 -39.33 -44.21 -64.77
CA THR A 1044 -39.10 -45.54 -65.40
C THR A 1044 -37.68 -45.99 -65.19
N ASP A 1045 -36.72 -45.09 -65.45
CA ASP A 1045 -35.32 -45.35 -65.19
C ASP A 1045 -34.58 -44.05 -64.86
N ILE A 1046 -33.48 -44.19 -64.13
CA ILE A 1046 -32.54 -43.12 -63.83
C ILE A 1046 -31.14 -43.63 -64.16
N VAL A 1047 -30.47 -42.93 -65.06
CA VAL A 1047 -29.09 -43.19 -65.44
C VAL A 1047 -28.23 -42.18 -64.71
N THR A 1048 -27.25 -42.68 -63.97
CA THR A 1048 -26.30 -41.84 -63.24
C THR A 1048 -24.90 -42.00 -63.81
N HIS A 1049 -24.23 -40.88 -64.06
CA HIS A 1049 -22.80 -40.87 -64.33
C HIS A 1049 -22.06 -40.43 -63.06
N LEU A 1050 -21.13 -41.27 -62.56
CA LEU A 1050 -20.32 -40.93 -61.40
C LEU A 1050 -19.19 -39.99 -61.79
N GLU A 1051 -19.15 -38.82 -61.16
CA GLU A 1051 -18.05 -37.88 -61.28
C GLU A 1051 -17.35 -37.64 -59.93
N PRO A 1052 -16.03 -37.47 -59.90
CA PRO A 1052 -15.33 -37.08 -58.68
C PRO A 1052 -15.55 -35.60 -58.37
N ALA A 1053 -16.05 -35.28 -57.18
CA ALA A 1053 -16.14 -33.90 -56.68
C ALA A 1053 -14.72 -33.35 -56.46
N LEU A 1054 -14.26 -32.45 -57.33
CA LEU A 1054 -12.93 -31.84 -57.26
C LEU A 1054 -12.93 -30.67 -56.25
N PRO A 1055 -11.97 -30.60 -55.30
CA PRO A 1055 -11.86 -29.46 -54.40
C PRO A 1055 -11.34 -28.23 -55.17
N GLY A 1056 -12.26 -27.30 -55.47
CA GLY A 1056 -12.01 -25.89 -55.81
C GLY A 1056 -10.79 -25.58 -56.68
N ASP A 1057 -10.93 -25.68 -58.01
CA ASP A 1057 -9.85 -25.38 -58.95
C ASP A 1057 -9.89 -23.90 -59.39
N HIS A 1058 -9.07 -23.06 -58.75
CA HIS A 1058 -8.72 -21.75 -59.29
C HIS A 1058 -7.72 -21.95 -60.43
N SER A 1059 -8.22 -22.05 -61.66
CA SER A 1059 -7.38 -21.99 -62.86
C SER A 1059 -6.66 -20.64 -62.92
N LEU A 1060 -5.35 -20.64 -62.65
CA LEU A 1060 -4.51 -19.45 -62.63
C LEU A 1060 -4.39 -18.85 -64.04
N LEU A 1061 -4.87 -17.62 -64.20
CA LEU A 1061 -4.67 -16.78 -65.39
C LEU A 1061 -3.17 -16.68 -65.71
N MET A 1062 -2.80 -16.93 -66.97
CA MET A 1062 -1.42 -16.74 -67.43
C MET A 1062 -1.17 -15.25 -67.65
N ILE A 1063 -0.23 -14.64 -66.92
CA ILE A 1063 0.15 -13.23 -67.06
C ILE A 1063 1.67 -13.13 -67.26
N GLY A 1064 2.10 -12.54 -68.37
CA GLY A 1064 3.51 -12.32 -68.69
C GLY A 1064 3.77 -12.17 -70.20
N PRO A 1065 5.00 -11.80 -70.60
CA PRO A 1065 5.33 -11.48 -72.00
C PRO A 1065 5.17 -12.67 -72.98
N GLU A 1066 5.25 -13.92 -72.50
CA GLU A 1066 4.92 -15.11 -73.31
C GLU A 1066 3.40 -15.23 -73.58
N ALA A 1067 2.56 -14.85 -72.62
CA ALA A 1067 1.10 -14.83 -72.77
C ALA A 1067 0.66 -13.72 -73.73
N ASP A 1068 1.29 -12.55 -73.68
CA ASP A 1068 1.02 -11.43 -74.59
C ASP A 1068 1.36 -11.81 -76.04
N HIS A 1069 2.53 -12.42 -76.28
CA HIS A 1069 2.94 -12.82 -77.63
C HIS A 1069 2.06 -13.95 -78.21
N LEU A 1070 1.56 -14.87 -77.37
CA LEU A 1070 0.61 -15.90 -77.80
C LEU A 1070 -0.79 -15.31 -78.05
N SER A 1071 -1.24 -14.37 -77.22
CA SER A 1071 -2.50 -13.64 -77.39
C SER A 1071 -2.53 -12.87 -78.71
N ASP A 1072 -1.46 -12.14 -79.03
CA ASP A 1072 -1.31 -11.42 -80.29
C ASP A 1072 -1.37 -12.37 -81.50
N ARG A 1073 -0.74 -13.54 -81.41
CA ARG A 1073 -0.80 -14.58 -82.45
C ARG A 1073 -2.22 -15.12 -82.63
N ILE A 1074 -2.96 -15.36 -81.54
CA ILE A 1074 -4.33 -15.88 -81.59
C ILE A 1074 -5.28 -14.85 -82.20
N VAL A 1075 -5.18 -13.58 -81.78
CA VAL A 1075 -5.96 -12.47 -82.37
C VAL A 1075 -5.65 -12.34 -83.86
N ALA A 1076 -4.38 -12.38 -84.26
CA ALA A 1076 -3.99 -12.28 -85.68
C ALA A 1076 -4.55 -13.44 -86.54
N ILE A 1077 -4.59 -14.67 -86.01
CA ILE A 1077 -5.18 -15.82 -86.71
C ILE A 1077 -6.69 -15.64 -86.84
N ALA A 1078 -7.37 -15.25 -85.75
CA ALA A 1078 -8.81 -15.06 -85.73
C ALA A 1078 -9.26 -13.93 -86.67
N ASP A 1079 -8.55 -12.81 -86.66
CA ASP A 1079 -8.83 -11.65 -87.54
C ASP A 1079 -8.58 -11.99 -89.02
N ARG A 1080 -7.55 -12.79 -89.31
CA ARG A 1080 -7.27 -13.26 -90.66
C ARG A 1080 -8.34 -14.20 -91.18
N VAL A 1081 -8.87 -15.09 -90.34
CA VAL A 1081 -9.98 -16.00 -90.70
C VAL A 1081 -11.29 -15.23 -90.88
N ALA A 1082 -11.52 -14.21 -90.04
CA ALA A 1082 -12.69 -13.33 -90.14
C ALA A 1082 -12.58 -12.27 -91.25
N GLN A 1083 -11.39 -12.11 -91.87
CA GLN A 1083 -11.05 -11.07 -92.85
C GLN A 1083 -11.29 -9.63 -92.35
N ARG A 1084 -11.30 -9.42 -91.03
CA ARG A 1084 -11.52 -8.15 -90.33
C ARG A 1084 -11.06 -8.26 -88.87
N PRO A 1085 -10.79 -7.15 -88.17
CA PRO A 1085 -10.55 -7.17 -86.73
C PRO A 1085 -11.83 -7.61 -86.02
N ALA A 1086 -11.86 -8.87 -85.61
CA ALA A 1086 -13.02 -9.52 -85.00
C ALA A 1086 -12.73 -9.99 -83.58
N ALA A 1087 -11.49 -10.41 -83.29
CA ALA A 1087 -11.14 -10.99 -82.00
C ALA A 1087 -10.78 -9.93 -80.95
N HIS A 1088 -11.43 -10.00 -79.78
CA HIS A 1088 -11.12 -9.17 -78.63
C HIS A 1088 -11.49 -9.90 -77.32
N HIS A 1089 -11.14 -9.33 -76.16
CA HIS A 1089 -11.31 -9.96 -74.83
C HIS A 1089 -10.79 -11.41 -74.76
N LEU A 1090 -9.53 -11.60 -75.16
CA LEU A 1090 -8.87 -12.88 -75.10
C LEU A 1090 -8.36 -13.18 -73.68
N ILE A 1091 -8.67 -14.37 -73.18
CA ILE A 1091 -8.23 -14.88 -71.89
C ILE A 1091 -7.55 -16.24 -72.10
N LEU A 1092 -6.30 -16.35 -71.64
CA LEU A 1092 -5.52 -17.59 -71.63
C LEU A 1092 -5.46 -18.19 -70.22
N ARG A 1093 -5.72 -19.49 -70.13
CA ARG A 1093 -5.65 -20.27 -68.89
C ARG A 1093 -4.85 -21.54 -69.13
N HIS A 1094 -4.26 -22.09 -68.07
CA HIS A 1094 -3.71 -23.44 -68.15
C HIS A 1094 -4.85 -24.46 -68.17
N SER A 1095 -4.80 -25.39 -69.12
CA SER A 1095 -5.70 -26.54 -69.15
C SER A 1095 -5.38 -27.48 -67.99
N HIS A 1096 -6.36 -28.31 -67.59
CA HIS A 1096 -6.17 -29.40 -66.64
C HIS A 1096 -5.13 -30.45 -67.09
N ARG A 1097 -4.71 -30.44 -68.37
CA ARG A 1097 -3.59 -31.25 -68.88
C ARG A 1097 -2.25 -30.52 -68.77
N PRO A 1098 -1.18 -31.13 -68.22
CA PRO A 1098 0.13 -30.48 -68.06
C PRO A 1098 0.71 -30.01 -69.40
N GLY A 1099 1.03 -28.72 -69.51
CA GLY A 1099 1.63 -28.12 -70.70
C GLY A 1099 0.66 -27.78 -71.83
N ARG A 1100 -0.65 -27.79 -71.56
CA ARG A 1100 -1.72 -27.42 -72.50
C ARG A 1100 -2.46 -26.16 -72.02
N LEU A 1101 -3.07 -25.43 -72.96
CA LEU A 1101 -3.70 -24.14 -72.68
C LEU A 1101 -5.16 -24.12 -73.14
N ASP A 1102 -6.01 -23.46 -72.36
CA ASP A 1102 -7.37 -23.14 -72.73
C ASP A 1102 -7.47 -21.66 -73.07
N VAL A 1103 -8.12 -21.36 -74.19
CA VAL A 1103 -8.35 -19.98 -74.63
C VAL A 1103 -9.84 -19.70 -74.73
N SER A 1104 -10.25 -18.56 -74.19
CA SER A 1104 -11.57 -17.97 -74.45
C SER A 1104 -11.38 -16.62 -75.14
N LEU A 1105 -12.11 -16.36 -76.22
CA LEU A 1105 -12.09 -15.06 -76.91
C LEU A 1105 -13.46 -14.69 -77.44
N HIS A 1106 -13.68 -13.39 -77.62
CA HIS A 1106 -14.87 -12.86 -78.28
C HIS A 1106 -14.56 -12.54 -79.74
N CYS A 1107 -15.41 -12.96 -80.67
CA CYS A 1107 -15.31 -12.68 -82.10
C CYS A 1107 -16.51 -11.84 -82.53
N THR A 1108 -16.30 -10.69 -83.16
CA THR A 1108 -17.43 -9.88 -83.62
C THR A 1108 -17.98 -10.41 -84.95
N ALA A 1109 -19.30 -10.45 -85.12
CA ALA A 1109 -20.03 -10.76 -86.37
C ALA A 1109 -20.95 -9.59 -86.76
N PRO A 1110 -21.18 -9.27 -88.05
CA PRO A 1110 -22.10 -8.18 -88.41
C PRO A 1110 -23.49 -8.41 -87.77
N GLY A 1111 -24.09 -7.39 -87.17
CA GLY A 1111 -25.35 -7.54 -86.43
C GLY A 1111 -26.55 -8.05 -87.24
N GLU A 1112 -26.50 -7.91 -88.58
CA GLU A 1112 -27.53 -8.42 -89.50
C GLU A 1112 -27.27 -9.86 -89.98
N SER A 1113 -26.20 -10.52 -89.54
CA SER A 1113 -25.86 -11.88 -89.98
C SER A 1113 -26.84 -12.91 -89.41
N PRO A 1114 -27.28 -13.90 -90.20
CA PRO A 1114 -27.95 -15.08 -89.67
C PRO A 1114 -27.07 -15.76 -88.60
N LEU A 1115 -27.66 -16.18 -87.48
CA LEU A 1115 -26.94 -16.84 -86.37
C LEU A 1115 -26.12 -18.05 -86.85
N ILE A 1116 -26.59 -18.76 -87.88
CA ILE A 1116 -25.87 -19.88 -88.49
C ILE A 1116 -24.53 -19.45 -89.12
N GLU A 1117 -24.46 -18.26 -89.73
CA GLU A 1117 -23.22 -17.74 -90.32
C GLU A 1117 -22.25 -17.25 -89.25
N ALA A 1118 -22.79 -16.63 -88.18
CA ALA A 1118 -22.02 -16.26 -87.00
C ALA A 1118 -21.41 -17.48 -86.30
N HIS A 1119 -22.19 -18.56 -86.15
CA HIS A 1119 -21.74 -19.84 -85.61
C HIS A 1119 -20.68 -20.50 -86.50
N LEU A 1120 -20.89 -20.54 -87.82
CA LEU A 1120 -19.91 -21.07 -88.77
C LEU A 1120 -18.59 -20.28 -88.79
N LEU A 1121 -18.64 -18.98 -88.50
CA LEU A 1121 -17.44 -18.16 -88.34
C LEU A 1121 -16.67 -18.57 -87.07
N ALA A 1122 -17.33 -18.69 -85.92
CA ALA A 1122 -16.70 -19.20 -84.70
C ALA A 1122 -16.09 -20.59 -84.91
N GLU A 1123 -16.83 -21.52 -85.51
CA GLU A 1123 -16.34 -22.87 -85.75
C GLU A 1123 -15.10 -22.88 -86.66
N LYS A 1124 -15.06 -22.02 -87.69
CA LYS A 1124 -13.87 -21.85 -88.56
C LYS A 1124 -12.69 -21.28 -87.79
N VAL A 1125 -12.90 -20.26 -86.96
CA VAL A 1125 -11.83 -19.65 -86.15
C VAL A 1125 -11.29 -20.66 -85.14
N GLU A 1126 -12.16 -21.38 -84.42
CA GLU A 1126 -11.77 -22.43 -83.49
C GLU A 1126 -10.93 -23.51 -84.19
N ARG A 1127 -11.41 -24.02 -85.33
CA ARG A 1127 -10.72 -25.05 -86.08
C ARG A 1127 -9.34 -24.59 -86.56
N GLN A 1128 -9.22 -23.35 -87.01
CA GLN A 1128 -7.95 -22.79 -87.47
C GLN A 1128 -6.97 -22.56 -86.31
N LEU A 1129 -7.46 -22.09 -85.16
CA LEU A 1129 -6.65 -21.91 -83.96
C LEU A 1129 -6.08 -23.23 -83.44
N ARG A 1130 -6.92 -24.28 -83.36
CA ARG A 1130 -6.46 -25.63 -82.98
C ARG A 1130 -5.44 -26.21 -83.97
N ALA A 1131 -5.52 -25.84 -85.25
CA ALA A 1131 -4.60 -26.32 -86.28
C ALA A 1131 -3.23 -25.62 -86.25
N GLU A 1132 -3.19 -24.31 -86.00
CA GLU A 1132 -1.95 -23.51 -86.04
C GLU A 1132 -1.26 -23.37 -84.68
N ILE A 1133 -1.96 -23.64 -83.58
CA ILE A 1133 -1.41 -23.58 -82.21
C ILE A 1133 -1.73 -24.92 -81.50
N PRO A 1134 -0.86 -25.93 -81.67
CA PRO A 1134 -1.09 -27.28 -81.14
C PRO A 1134 -1.04 -27.34 -79.61
N GLU A 1135 -0.63 -26.29 -78.91
CA GLU A 1135 -0.65 -26.19 -77.44
C GLU A 1135 -2.06 -25.94 -76.87
N LEU A 1136 -3.03 -25.51 -77.69
CA LEU A 1136 -4.42 -25.28 -77.27
C LEU A 1136 -5.19 -26.60 -77.11
N ASP A 1137 -5.92 -26.75 -76.01
CA ASP A 1137 -6.69 -27.95 -75.66
C ASP A 1137 -8.20 -27.68 -75.72
N HIS A 1138 -8.67 -26.59 -75.11
CA HIS A 1138 -10.01 -26.03 -75.34
C HIS A 1138 -9.97 -24.60 -75.91
N VAL A 1139 -10.79 -24.36 -76.92
CA VAL A 1139 -10.98 -23.05 -77.56
C VAL A 1139 -12.45 -22.71 -77.45
N THR A 1140 -12.79 -21.68 -76.69
CA THR A 1140 -14.17 -21.18 -76.56
C THR A 1140 -14.27 -19.84 -77.25
N ILE A 1141 -15.23 -19.70 -78.18
CA ILE A 1141 -15.44 -18.47 -78.94
C ILE A 1141 -16.85 -17.98 -78.68
N HIS A 1142 -16.96 -16.81 -78.06
CA HIS A 1142 -18.22 -16.09 -77.96
C HIS A 1142 -18.37 -15.21 -79.20
N VAL A 1143 -19.49 -15.31 -79.93
CA VAL A 1143 -19.74 -14.45 -81.09
C VAL A 1143 -20.75 -13.38 -80.73
N GLU A 1144 -20.38 -12.13 -80.94
CA GLU A 1144 -21.20 -10.97 -80.57
C GLU A 1144 -21.24 -9.94 -81.71
N PRO A 1145 -22.26 -9.07 -81.79
CA PRO A 1145 -22.22 -7.95 -82.72
C PRO A 1145 -21.18 -6.90 -82.30
N PRO A 1146 -20.56 -6.16 -83.23
CA PRO A 1146 -19.72 -5.02 -82.85
C PRO A 1146 -20.58 -3.95 -82.16
N GLU A 1147 -20.08 -3.39 -81.05
CA GLU A 1147 -20.72 -2.32 -80.27
C GLU A 1147 -20.97 -1.04 -81.07
#